data_AF-A0A6V2ARP2-F1
#
_entry.id   AF-A0A6V2ARP2-F1
#
_cell.length_a   1.000
_cell.length_b   1.000
_cell.length_c   1.000
_cell.angle_alpha   90.00
_cell.angle_beta   90.00
_cell.angle_gamma   90.00
#
_symmetry.space_group_name_H-M   'P 1'
#
loop_
_entity.id
_entity.type
_entity.pdbx_description
1 polymer ?
#
loop_
_entity_poly.entity_id
_entity_poly.type
_entity_poly.pdbx_seq_one_letter_code
_entity_poly.pdbx_strand_id
1 'polypeptide(L)'
;MVAIISNLLSNLLPLSWRDPPRINVIAAPGLITLLDVALYRANEGGITGTACATSVALRAFLELKAQASILLHDILISAGKEDDCWDEEENEGDRKSGANGTREDAESFARLCLECTAEAIERLTTDKLAQSANPPPSDSGGSGSSGSGTSGGSSGVAGGSSPLTSPSPTKKLVGVVGLSSPPGVMEDDAGGLDAVREGVLESARRSAADREGLHRKDCWESPRLYCPDYVWADDAISACQRLVRLMAKHRFASAVGEAAQAGALAGVADASEAEKWGVGGWSRYLSPNCVHVAEKMWGLVRDDLPSRLHQLRAAVEADAVVSKRLYLVKCEYRAPFRAFLEAHDAVRRAPRVEMVDEYLELYRIDDSEGLKKRREEAELRIKNVKEDPGLVEALNLEQSCEMMEVGMATMLLPFADLARLIDSRKVRLKEIPHVLSKADIVSIQELLRRLKTILCRNKSSPGISTGIRPLLLDLQGVPRDKTLESSEILPFGKYSRKTSPEEAVELRLGKLLEQLRCLCNICKAKGSLGFDKKDSDVTASLLKGCSSLDEEMFRAQYLDWYYMVKRQREIVSGPEFQTLSETMRRAEIEVGIAVASRSGLEVARQRLDLWEKDRTKRFDVLKEMVQEVCLREMNLQMELSPPDKDVVLELPYTSALGLFGLQLQMAGELLPIG
;
A
#
# COMPACT_ATOMS: atom_id res chain seq x y z
N MET A 1 7.65 23.52 -16.16
CA MET A 1 8.50 23.16 -15.01
C MET A 1 9.88 22.63 -15.41
N VAL A 2 10.02 21.60 -16.25
CA VAL A 2 11.34 21.07 -16.66
C VAL A 2 12.26 22.15 -17.26
N ALA A 3 11.74 23.05 -18.08
CA ALA A 3 12.51 24.19 -18.62
C ALA A 3 12.90 25.22 -17.54
N ILE A 4 12.08 25.39 -16.49
CA ILE A 4 12.38 26.28 -15.35
C ILE A 4 13.47 25.65 -14.49
N ILE A 5 13.37 24.34 -14.21
CA ILE A 5 14.38 23.57 -13.47
C ILE A 5 15.70 23.56 -14.25
N SER A 6 15.69 23.32 -15.56
CA SER A 6 16.90 23.35 -16.40
C SER A 6 17.55 24.73 -16.42
N ASN A 7 16.78 25.82 -16.51
CA ASN A 7 17.30 27.20 -16.42
C ASN A 7 17.77 27.57 -15.02
N LEU A 8 17.13 27.09 -13.96
CA LEU A 8 17.59 27.26 -12.57
C LEU A 8 18.94 26.56 -12.39
N LEU A 9 19.06 25.32 -12.88
CA LEU A 9 20.23 24.46 -12.70
C LEU A 9 21.44 24.93 -13.52
N SER A 10 21.23 25.52 -14.70
CA SER A 10 22.34 26.03 -15.53
C SER A 10 22.86 27.41 -15.09
N ASN A 11 22.11 28.14 -14.25
CA ASN A 11 22.52 29.45 -13.72
C ASN A 11 23.12 29.40 -12.31
N LEU A 12 23.15 28.24 -11.65
CA LEU A 12 23.64 28.08 -10.26
C LEU A 12 25.15 27.80 -10.12
N LEU A 13 25.95 27.89 -11.19
CA LEU A 13 27.43 27.80 -11.13
C LEU A 13 28.09 28.86 -12.03
N PRO A 14 29.28 29.36 -11.64
CA PRO A 14 29.55 30.40 -10.66
C PRO A 14 29.51 31.79 -11.32
N LEU A 15 28.44 32.54 -11.12
CA LEU A 15 28.37 33.94 -11.55
C LEU A 15 28.60 34.83 -10.33
N SER A 16 29.47 35.82 -10.53
CA SER A 16 29.85 36.90 -9.62
C SER A 16 28.77 37.30 -8.60
N TRP A 17 29.19 37.68 -7.39
CA TRP A 17 28.51 38.34 -6.25
C TRP A 17 27.56 39.53 -6.59
N ARG A 18 26.75 39.39 -7.62
CA ARG A 18 25.66 40.29 -7.98
C ARG A 18 24.38 39.60 -7.56
N ASP A 19 23.48 40.39 -6.99
CA ASP A 19 22.21 40.06 -6.33
C ASP A 19 21.65 38.63 -6.58
N PRO A 20 21.18 37.93 -5.53
CA PRO A 20 20.67 36.58 -5.65
C PRO A 20 19.55 36.50 -6.70
N PRO A 21 19.50 35.45 -7.53
CA PRO A 21 18.50 35.32 -8.58
C PRO A 21 17.09 35.35 -7.98
N ARG A 22 16.21 36.13 -8.62
CA ARG A 22 14.80 36.27 -8.23
C ARG A 22 13.93 35.29 -8.98
N ILE A 23 13.09 34.52 -8.28
CA ILE A 23 12.19 33.53 -8.89
C ILE A 23 10.80 33.66 -8.28
N ASN A 24 9.79 33.79 -9.14
CA ASN A 24 8.39 33.87 -8.71
C ASN A 24 7.73 32.50 -8.88
N VAL A 25 7.15 31.97 -7.81
CA VAL A 25 6.55 30.63 -7.79
C VAL A 25 5.19 30.68 -7.10
N ILE A 26 4.24 29.87 -7.59
CA ILE A 26 2.94 29.68 -6.93
C ILE A 26 3.10 28.59 -5.87
N ALA A 27 2.47 28.77 -4.70
CA ALA A 27 2.38 27.74 -3.66
C ALA A 27 1.50 26.57 -4.12
N ALA A 28 2.08 25.72 -4.96
CA ALA A 28 1.48 24.52 -5.49
C ALA A 28 2.29 23.29 -5.03
N PRO A 29 1.67 22.13 -4.83
CA PRO A 29 2.27 20.96 -4.19
C PRO A 29 3.62 20.50 -4.77
N GLY A 30 3.84 20.64 -6.08
CA GLY A 30 5.14 20.34 -6.71
C GLY A 30 6.30 21.23 -6.21
N LEU A 31 6.02 22.31 -5.48
CA LEU A 31 7.03 23.18 -4.88
C LEU A 31 7.82 22.47 -3.77
N ILE A 32 7.22 21.58 -2.97
CA ILE A 32 7.97 20.83 -1.94
C ILE A 32 9.08 20.01 -2.61
N THR A 33 8.73 19.24 -3.65
CA THR A 33 9.69 18.45 -4.42
C THR A 33 10.80 19.31 -5.02
N LEU A 34 10.44 20.49 -5.54
CA LEU A 34 11.41 21.43 -6.10
C LEU A 34 12.36 21.98 -5.01
N LEU A 35 11.84 22.31 -3.83
CA LEU A 35 12.62 22.77 -2.69
C LEU A 35 13.57 21.68 -2.18
N ASP A 36 13.11 20.43 -2.06
CA ASP A 36 13.94 19.32 -1.65
C ASP A 36 15.13 19.11 -2.62
N VAL A 37 14.87 19.17 -3.93
CA VAL A 37 15.91 19.05 -4.96
C VAL A 37 16.88 20.21 -4.91
N ALA A 38 16.38 21.44 -4.79
CA ALA A 38 17.23 22.62 -4.70
C ALA A 38 18.11 22.58 -3.43
N LEU A 39 17.52 22.17 -2.30
CA LEU A 39 18.23 22.01 -1.03
C LEU A 39 19.31 20.91 -1.11
N TYR A 40 19.02 19.78 -1.77
CA TYR A 40 20.01 18.74 -2.05
C TYR A 40 21.19 19.33 -2.83
N ARG A 41 20.92 20.03 -3.95
CA ARG A 41 21.96 20.58 -4.81
C ARG A 41 22.82 21.62 -4.09
N ALA A 42 22.21 22.46 -3.27
CA ALA A 42 22.94 23.44 -2.47
C ALA A 42 23.88 22.80 -1.44
N ASN A 43 23.56 21.58 -0.98
CA ASN A 43 24.32 20.86 0.03
C ASN A 43 25.03 19.60 -0.50
N GLU A 44 25.05 19.39 -1.83
CA GLU A 44 25.49 18.14 -2.45
C GLU A 44 26.90 17.76 -2.01
N GLY A 45 27.81 18.74 -1.95
CA GLY A 45 29.19 18.52 -1.49
C GLY A 45 29.32 18.01 -0.06
N GLY A 46 28.35 18.30 0.82
CA GLY A 46 28.34 17.88 2.23
C GLY A 46 27.60 16.58 2.51
N ILE A 47 26.93 16.00 1.51
CA ILE A 47 26.19 14.72 1.59
C ILE A 47 26.59 13.74 0.49
N THR A 48 27.64 14.06 -0.27
CA THR A 48 28.12 13.23 -1.39
C THR A 48 28.53 11.86 -0.87
N GLY A 49 29.16 11.79 0.32
CA GLY A 49 29.53 10.53 0.96
C GLY A 49 28.32 9.62 1.17
N THR A 50 27.28 10.15 1.82
CA THR A 50 26.01 9.45 2.07
C THR A 50 25.34 9.04 0.77
N ALA A 51 25.22 9.93 -0.23
CA ALA A 51 24.60 9.64 -1.51
C ALA A 51 25.35 8.53 -2.28
N CYS A 52 26.68 8.60 -2.35
CA CYS A 52 27.52 7.60 -2.99
C CYS A 52 27.44 6.25 -2.26
N ALA A 53 27.57 6.24 -0.94
CA ALA A 53 27.49 5.00 -0.16
C ALA A 53 26.10 4.35 -0.27
N THR A 54 25.04 5.16 -0.31
CA THR A 54 23.67 4.67 -0.54
C THR A 54 23.53 4.06 -1.92
N SER A 55 24.06 4.72 -2.95
CA SER A 55 24.07 4.18 -4.31
C SER A 55 24.83 2.84 -4.40
N VAL A 56 25.96 2.72 -3.71
CA VAL A 56 26.72 1.47 -3.68
C VAL A 56 25.94 0.36 -2.95
N ALA A 57 25.33 0.67 -1.80
CA ALA A 57 24.47 -0.29 -1.09
C ALA A 57 23.25 -0.70 -1.92
N LEU A 58 22.60 0.25 -2.59
CA LEU A 58 21.48 0.00 -3.49
C LEU A 58 21.87 -0.92 -4.65
N ARG A 59 23.03 -0.68 -5.28
CA ARG A 59 23.56 -1.55 -6.33
C ARG A 59 23.77 -2.97 -5.84
N ALA A 60 24.28 -3.16 -4.62
CA ALA A 60 24.46 -4.49 -4.04
C ALA A 60 23.12 -5.21 -3.79
N PHE A 61 22.07 -4.49 -3.35
CA PHE A 61 20.73 -5.07 -3.23
C PHE A 61 20.11 -5.40 -4.58
N LEU A 62 20.28 -4.56 -5.60
CA LEU A 62 19.83 -4.82 -6.97
C LEU A 62 20.53 -6.05 -7.57
N GLU A 63 21.84 -6.17 -7.34
CA GLU A 63 22.60 -7.35 -7.76
C GLU A 63 22.10 -8.62 -7.05
N LEU A 64 21.88 -8.56 -5.73
CA LEU A 64 21.32 -9.69 -4.98
C LEU A 64 19.93 -10.09 -5.50
N LYS A 65 19.08 -9.12 -5.83
CA LYS A 65 17.76 -9.36 -6.43
C LYS A 65 17.89 -10.06 -7.78
N ALA A 66 18.81 -9.60 -8.64
CA ALA A 66 19.08 -10.23 -9.93
C ALA A 66 19.57 -11.68 -9.78
N GLN A 67 20.54 -11.93 -8.89
CA GLN A 67 21.03 -13.29 -8.61
C GLN A 67 19.94 -14.19 -8.02
N ALA A 68 19.12 -13.69 -7.09
CA ALA A 68 18.00 -14.43 -6.54
C ALA A 68 16.96 -14.81 -7.61
N SER A 69 16.74 -13.93 -8.59
CA SER A 69 15.83 -14.18 -9.71
C SER A 69 16.37 -15.28 -10.63
N ILE A 70 17.67 -15.26 -10.91
CA ILE A 70 18.35 -16.31 -11.71
C ILE A 70 18.28 -17.66 -10.98
N LEU A 71 18.62 -17.70 -9.68
CA LEU A 71 18.57 -18.92 -8.88
C LEU A 71 17.16 -19.52 -8.86
N LEU A 72 16.15 -18.69 -8.61
CA LEU A 72 14.76 -19.12 -8.58
C LEU A 72 14.32 -19.69 -9.94
N HIS A 73 14.62 -18.98 -11.03
CA HIS A 73 14.28 -19.42 -12.38
C HIS A 73 14.94 -20.76 -12.74
N ASP A 74 16.23 -20.94 -12.43
CA ASP A 74 16.93 -22.19 -12.72
C ASP A 74 16.40 -23.37 -11.88
N ILE A 75 16.09 -23.13 -10.61
CA ILE A 75 15.46 -24.14 -9.75
C ILE A 75 14.10 -24.56 -10.33
N LEU A 76 13.31 -23.61 -10.82
CA LEU A 76 11.99 -23.89 -11.39
C LEU A 76 12.08 -24.61 -12.74
N ILE A 77 13.01 -24.23 -13.63
CA ILE A 77 13.24 -24.93 -14.90
C ILE A 77 13.72 -26.36 -14.67
N SER A 78 14.67 -26.56 -13.76
CA SER A 78 15.13 -27.89 -13.41
C SER A 78 14.00 -28.74 -12.81
N ALA A 79 12.92 -28.14 -12.29
CA ALA A 79 11.81 -28.88 -11.68
C ALA A 79 10.93 -29.49 -12.74
N GLY A 80 10.67 -28.72 -13.79
CA GLY A 80 9.88 -29.20 -14.93
C GLY A 80 10.55 -30.31 -15.74
N LYS A 81 11.90 -30.37 -15.79
CA LYS A 81 12.62 -31.39 -16.56
C LYS A 81 12.69 -32.75 -15.87
N GLU A 82 12.68 -32.78 -14.54
CA GLU A 82 12.78 -34.04 -13.81
C GLU A 82 11.49 -34.85 -13.92
N ASP A 83 10.32 -34.23 -14.02
CA ASP A 83 9.03 -34.94 -14.14
C ASP A 83 8.91 -35.79 -15.44
N ASP A 84 9.72 -35.53 -16.47
CA ASP A 84 9.65 -36.23 -17.76
C ASP A 84 10.60 -37.46 -17.89
N CYS A 85 11.45 -37.76 -16.91
CA CYS A 85 12.53 -38.76 -17.05
C CYS A 85 12.49 -39.95 -16.08
N TRP A 86 11.44 -40.07 -15.24
CA TRP A 86 11.32 -41.14 -14.23
C TRP A 86 10.40 -42.28 -14.67
N ASP A 87 10.79 -43.01 -15.72
CA ASP A 87 10.23 -44.34 -15.98
C ASP A 87 11.03 -45.40 -15.17
N GLU A 88 10.36 -45.96 -14.15
CA GLU A 88 10.46 -47.37 -13.70
C GLU A 88 11.77 -48.00 -13.14
N GLU A 89 12.44 -47.40 -12.13
CA GLU A 89 13.30 -48.21 -11.23
C GLU A 89 12.97 -48.00 -9.74
N GLU A 90 12.32 -49.00 -9.14
CA GLU A 90 11.66 -48.98 -7.82
C GLU A 90 12.58 -49.03 -6.58
N ASN A 91 13.91 -48.85 -6.67
CA ASN A 91 14.81 -49.25 -5.59
C ASN A 91 15.63 -48.14 -4.86
N GLU A 92 15.24 -46.86 -4.93
CA GLU A 92 15.93 -45.76 -4.22
C GLU A 92 15.02 -44.92 -3.31
N GLY A 93 14.50 -45.53 -2.24
CA GLY A 93 13.62 -44.85 -1.26
C GLY A 93 14.30 -43.79 -0.40
N ASP A 94 15.56 -43.99 0.01
CA ASP A 94 16.23 -43.09 0.97
C ASP A 94 16.89 -41.87 0.32
N ARG A 95 17.38 -41.98 -0.93
CA ARG A 95 18.09 -40.88 -1.62
C ARG A 95 17.17 -39.74 -2.06
N LYS A 96 15.89 -40.03 -2.33
CA LYS A 96 14.91 -39.02 -2.82
C LYS A 96 14.50 -37.99 -1.77
N SER A 97 14.59 -38.33 -0.48
CA SER A 97 14.18 -37.43 0.61
C SER A 97 15.13 -36.23 0.80
N GLY A 98 16.44 -36.41 0.59
CA GLY A 98 17.44 -35.35 0.74
C GLY A 98 17.49 -34.34 -0.41
N ALA A 99 17.24 -34.80 -1.63
CA ALA A 99 17.26 -33.97 -2.84
C ALA A 99 16.16 -32.89 -2.81
N ASN A 100 14.93 -33.30 -2.53
CA ASN A 100 13.79 -32.39 -2.48
C ASN A 100 13.94 -31.35 -1.36
N GLY A 101 14.40 -31.76 -0.18
CA GLY A 101 14.61 -30.83 0.93
C GLY A 101 15.63 -29.74 0.62
N THR A 102 16.72 -30.09 -0.08
CA THR A 102 17.73 -29.11 -0.51
C THR A 102 17.16 -28.09 -1.49
N ARG A 103 16.40 -28.58 -2.49
CA ARG A 103 15.80 -27.73 -3.52
C ARG A 103 14.79 -26.77 -2.92
N GLU A 104 13.91 -27.26 -2.05
CA GLU A 104 12.91 -26.45 -1.33
C GLU A 104 13.60 -25.38 -0.47
N ASP A 105 14.68 -25.74 0.23
CA ASP A 105 15.50 -24.81 1.01
C ASP A 105 16.14 -23.73 0.11
N ALA A 106 16.62 -24.09 -1.08
CA ALA A 106 17.20 -23.14 -2.04
C ALA A 106 16.15 -22.19 -2.64
N GLU A 107 14.97 -22.72 -3.00
CA GLU A 107 13.84 -21.95 -3.51
C GLU A 107 13.32 -20.95 -2.46
N SER A 108 13.12 -21.42 -1.22
CA SER A 108 12.72 -20.61 -0.08
C SER A 108 13.73 -19.48 0.17
N PHE A 109 15.03 -19.77 0.09
CA PHE A 109 16.07 -18.76 0.23
C PHE A 109 16.03 -17.69 -0.87
N ALA A 110 15.85 -18.11 -2.12
CA ALA A 110 15.76 -17.19 -3.26
C ALA A 110 14.57 -16.24 -3.12
N ARG A 111 13.39 -16.77 -2.74
CA ARG A 111 12.20 -15.95 -2.47
C ARG A 111 12.41 -14.96 -1.33
N LEU A 112 12.98 -15.42 -0.21
CA LEU A 112 13.30 -14.54 0.92
C LEU A 112 14.24 -13.40 0.50
N CYS A 113 15.23 -13.68 -0.35
CA CYS A 113 16.12 -12.65 -0.88
C CYS A 113 15.39 -11.64 -1.77
N LEU A 114 14.46 -12.09 -2.63
CA LEU A 114 13.64 -11.20 -3.45
C LEU A 114 12.76 -10.27 -2.60
N GLU A 115 12.10 -10.81 -1.57
CA GLU A 115 11.29 -10.02 -0.63
C GLU A 115 12.14 -9.00 0.13
N CYS A 116 13.26 -9.46 0.72
CA CYS A 116 14.15 -8.60 1.49
C CYS A 116 14.81 -7.52 0.63
N THR A 117 15.20 -7.84 -0.60
CA THR A 117 15.79 -6.85 -1.52
C THR A 117 14.76 -5.84 -1.99
N ALA A 118 13.52 -6.24 -2.28
CA ALA A 118 12.44 -5.32 -2.61
C ALA A 118 12.16 -4.33 -1.47
N GLU A 119 12.05 -4.83 -0.23
CA GLU A 119 11.88 -3.95 0.94
C GLU A 119 13.10 -3.03 1.12
N ALA A 120 14.32 -3.55 1.01
CA ALA A 120 15.53 -2.74 1.14
C ALA A 120 15.62 -1.64 0.08
N ILE A 121 15.30 -1.94 -1.18
CA ILE A 121 15.23 -0.97 -2.27
C ILE A 121 14.21 0.11 -1.95
N GLU A 122 13.01 -0.27 -1.47
CA GLU A 122 12.00 0.69 -1.03
C GLU A 122 12.56 1.62 0.06
N ARG A 123 13.16 1.07 1.13
CA ARG A 123 13.72 1.88 2.23
C ARG A 123 14.85 2.81 1.79
N LEU A 124 15.74 2.34 0.93
CA LEU A 124 16.88 3.13 0.44
C LEU A 124 16.49 4.20 -0.56
N THR A 125 15.32 4.05 -1.20
CA THR A 125 14.90 4.97 -2.26
C THR A 125 13.73 5.83 -1.87
N THR A 126 13.12 5.58 -0.70
CA THR A 126 11.90 6.25 -0.26
C THR A 126 12.08 7.05 1.02
N ASP A 127 11.67 8.32 1.00
CA ASP A 127 11.59 9.19 2.18
C ASP A 127 10.26 8.95 2.92
N LYS A 128 10.33 8.38 4.14
CA LYS A 128 9.15 8.18 4.99
C LYS A 128 8.50 9.49 5.43
N LEU A 129 9.28 10.57 5.57
CA LEU A 129 8.71 11.88 5.88
C LEU A 129 7.85 12.34 4.71
N ALA A 130 8.30 12.08 3.47
CA ALA A 130 7.50 12.37 2.29
C ALA A 130 6.23 11.53 2.22
N GLN A 131 6.31 10.24 2.56
CA GLN A 131 5.12 9.39 2.71
C GLN A 131 4.14 9.97 3.75
N SER A 132 4.63 10.46 4.88
CA SER A 132 3.79 11.01 5.96
C SER A 132 3.25 12.41 5.67
N ALA A 133 3.93 13.19 4.82
CA ALA A 133 3.55 14.54 4.44
C ALA A 133 2.37 14.55 3.46
N ASN A 134 2.13 13.43 2.76
CA ASN A 134 0.94 13.21 1.97
C ASN A 134 -0.28 13.00 2.88
N PRO A 135 -1.25 13.95 2.94
CA PRO A 135 -2.52 13.65 3.58
C PRO A 135 -3.18 12.50 2.80
N PRO A 136 -3.68 11.44 3.46
CA PRO A 136 -4.59 10.53 2.76
C PRO A 136 -5.74 11.40 2.24
N PRO A 137 -6.14 11.26 0.97
CA PRO A 137 -7.32 11.96 0.50
C PRO A 137 -8.44 11.55 1.43
N SER A 138 -9.05 12.54 2.05
CA SER A 138 -10.24 12.31 2.87
C SER A 138 -11.23 11.61 1.95
N ASP A 139 -11.49 10.34 2.20
CA ASP A 139 -12.54 9.61 1.52
C ASP A 139 -13.83 10.43 1.69
N SER A 140 -14.28 11.04 0.60
CA SER A 140 -15.46 11.88 0.52
C SER A 140 -16.76 11.07 0.62
N GLY A 141 -16.69 9.91 1.26
CA GLY A 141 -17.83 9.06 1.57
C GLY A 141 -17.52 8.25 2.82
N GLY A 142 -18.04 8.68 3.97
CA GLY A 142 -18.08 7.80 5.14
C GLY A 142 -18.01 8.51 6.48
N SER A 143 -19.19 8.63 7.11
CA SER A 143 -19.39 8.75 8.55
C SER A 143 -18.96 10.07 9.20
N GLY A 144 -19.96 10.93 9.42
CA GLY A 144 -19.89 11.99 10.42
C GLY A 144 -19.43 11.42 11.75
N SER A 145 -18.16 11.68 12.08
CA SER A 145 -17.61 11.47 13.40
C SER A 145 -18.20 12.53 14.32
N SER A 146 -19.35 12.18 14.89
CA SER A 146 -19.88 12.79 16.10
C SER A 146 -18.80 12.66 17.18
N GLY A 147 -18.08 13.75 17.46
CA GLY A 147 -17.22 13.85 18.63
C GLY A 147 -18.06 13.71 19.88
N SER A 148 -18.17 12.48 20.40
CA SER A 148 -18.71 12.21 21.73
C SER A 148 -17.54 11.77 22.61
N GLY A 149 -17.18 12.67 23.54
CA GLY A 149 -16.22 12.36 24.58
C GLY A 149 -16.79 11.32 25.53
N THR A 150 -16.08 10.22 25.70
CA THR A 150 -16.32 9.26 26.77
C THR A 150 -15.53 9.68 28.01
N SER A 151 -16.23 10.29 28.96
CA SER A 151 -15.92 10.09 30.38
C SER A 151 -16.85 8.98 30.88
N GLY A 152 -16.25 7.94 31.46
CA GLY A 152 -16.96 6.87 32.15
C GLY A 152 -17.18 7.23 33.62
N GLY A 153 -18.33 6.85 34.16
CA GLY A 153 -18.64 6.99 35.58
C GLY A 153 -19.94 6.28 35.94
N SER A 154 -19.79 5.11 36.55
CA SER A 154 -20.80 4.14 36.96
C SER A 154 -21.82 4.62 38.00
N SER A 155 -23.03 4.05 37.96
CA SER A 155 -23.70 3.50 39.14
C SER A 155 -24.80 2.50 38.75
N GLY A 156 -24.77 1.29 39.30
CA GLY A 156 -25.85 0.27 39.22
C GLY A 156 -27.07 0.64 40.10
N VAL A 157 -28.14 -0.15 40.28
CA VAL A 157 -28.42 -1.59 40.18
C VAL A 157 -29.97 -1.78 40.12
N ALA A 158 -30.41 -2.90 39.51
CA ALA A 158 -31.68 -3.66 39.66
C ALA A 158 -33.01 -3.26 38.94
N GLY A 159 -33.39 -4.08 37.94
CA GLY A 159 -34.49 -5.06 38.06
C GLY A 159 -35.92 -4.72 37.58
N GLY A 160 -36.39 -5.39 36.52
CA GLY A 160 -37.78 -5.93 36.44
C GLY A 160 -38.75 -5.42 35.34
N SER A 161 -38.95 -6.27 34.31
CA SER A 161 -40.20 -6.59 33.57
C SER A 161 -41.07 -5.54 32.83
N SER A 162 -41.21 -5.79 31.51
CA SER A 162 -42.17 -5.44 30.42
C SER A 162 -43.66 -5.19 30.75
N PRO A 163 -44.54 -4.81 29.77
CA PRO A 163 -44.38 -4.06 28.50
C PRO A 163 -45.49 -2.98 28.22
N LEU A 164 -45.38 -2.34 27.04
CA LEU A 164 -46.42 -1.74 26.15
C LEU A 164 -46.64 -0.22 26.08
N THR A 165 -46.67 0.23 24.82
CA THR A 165 -47.33 1.40 24.19
C THR A 165 -46.66 2.80 24.17
N SER A 166 -46.83 3.41 22.99
CA SER A 166 -46.35 4.66 22.36
C SER A 166 -47.09 5.94 22.83
N PRO A 167 -46.99 7.12 22.17
CA PRO A 167 -45.84 7.92 21.70
C PRO A 167 -45.87 9.44 22.11
N SER A 168 -44.71 10.13 21.99
CA SER A 168 -44.50 11.59 21.67
C SER A 168 -44.84 12.68 22.73
N PRO A 169 -44.48 13.98 22.55
CA PRO A 169 -43.16 14.58 22.24
C PRO A 169 -42.80 15.87 23.08
N THR A 170 -41.61 16.43 22.81
CA THR A 170 -41.11 17.81 23.09
C THR A 170 -40.56 18.18 24.47
N LYS A 171 -39.28 18.64 24.52
CA LYS A 171 -38.89 20.05 24.82
C LYS A 171 -37.37 20.23 24.90
N LYS A 172 -36.93 21.37 24.35
CA LYS A 172 -35.59 21.98 24.42
C LYS A 172 -35.24 22.37 25.87
N LEU A 173 -33.96 22.36 26.24
CA LEU A 173 -33.38 23.45 27.01
C LEU A 173 -31.84 23.53 26.86
N VAL A 174 -31.37 24.77 26.94
CA VAL A 174 -30.01 25.31 26.75
C VAL A 174 -29.34 25.52 28.12
N GLY A 175 -28.01 25.45 28.19
CA GLY A 175 -27.21 25.94 29.33
C GLY A 175 -25.79 25.36 29.32
N VAL A 176 -24.79 26.05 28.76
CA VAL A 176 -23.93 27.10 29.35
C VAL A 176 -22.90 26.56 30.35
N VAL A 177 -21.64 26.82 29.98
CA VAL A 177 -20.36 26.40 30.55
C VAL A 177 -20.00 27.18 31.81
N GLY A 178 -19.43 26.51 32.82
CA GLY A 178 -18.86 27.12 34.02
C GLY A 178 -17.50 26.48 34.37
N LEU A 179 -16.48 27.34 34.41
CA LEU A 179 -15.08 27.07 34.75
C LEU A 179 -14.88 26.82 36.26
N SER A 180 -13.94 25.95 36.64
CA SER A 180 -13.02 26.18 37.78
C SER A 180 -11.91 25.13 37.89
N SER A 181 -10.82 25.56 38.51
CA SER A 181 -9.44 25.06 38.53
C SER A 181 -9.13 24.15 39.76
N PRO A 182 -7.88 23.65 39.94
CA PRO A 182 -7.54 22.36 40.56
C PRO A 182 -7.13 22.46 42.06
N PRO A 183 -6.88 21.34 42.75
CA PRO A 183 -5.53 20.75 42.92
C PRO A 183 -5.60 19.19 42.94
N GLY A 184 -4.56 18.34 42.97
CA GLY A 184 -3.13 18.41 43.23
C GLY A 184 -2.73 17.10 43.96
N VAL A 185 -1.50 16.62 43.70
CA VAL A 185 -0.64 15.77 44.57
C VAL A 185 -0.80 14.22 44.54
N MET A 186 0.29 13.58 44.07
CA MET A 186 0.98 12.31 44.48
C MET A 186 0.16 11.01 44.61
N GLU A 187 0.64 9.80 44.31
CA GLU A 187 1.97 9.20 44.47
C GLU A 187 2.06 7.88 43.66
N ASP A 188 3.25 7.27 43.71
CA ASP A 188 3.79 6.16 42.94
C ASP A 188 2.99 4.84 42.87
N ASP A 189 3.18 4.05 41.79
CA ASP A 189 3.70 2.70 41.98
C ASP A 189 4.24 2.03 40.69
N ALA A 190 5.30 1.26 40.91
CA ALA A 190 6.14 0.62 39.91
C ALA A 190 5.68 -0.81 39.56
N GLY A 191 6.01 -1.27 38.34
CA GLY A 191 6.16 -2.70 38.06
C GLY A 191 5.87 -3.15 36.63
N GLY A 192 6.85 -3.77 35.96
CA GLY A 192 6.61 -4.73 34.88
C GLY A 192 7.49 -4.60 33.63
N LEU A 193 8.76 -4.98 33.73
CA LEU A 193 9.77 -4.91 32.64
C LEU A 193 9.79 -6.12 31.67
N ASP A 194 8.87 -7.09 31.78
CA ASP A 194 8.90 -8.31 30.95
C ASP A 194 7.90 -8.33 29.78
N ALA A 195 7.05 -7.30 29.62
CA ALA A 195 6.08 -7.20 28.51
C ALA A 195 6.66 -6.56 27.22
N VAL A 196 7.89 -6.04 27.26
CA VAL A 196 8.44 -5.19 26.19
C VAL A 196 9.10 -6.00 25.06
N ARG A 197 9.43 -7.29 25.27
CA ARG A 197 10.21 -8.08 24.29
C ARG A 197 9.37 -8.82 23.25
N GLU A 198 8.12 -9.18 23.56
CA GLU A 198 7.17 -9.76 22.59
C GLU A 198 6.41 -8.69 21.80
N GLY A 199 6.19 -7.50 22.39
CA GLY A 199 5.49 -6.39 21.71
C GLY A 199 6.24 -5.83 20.49
N VAL A 200 7.58 -5.91 20.45
CA VAL A 200 8.38 -5.31 19.37
C VAL A 200 8.39 -6.16 18.08
N LEU A 201 8.26 -7.49 18.17
CA LEU A 201 8.16 -8.36 16.99
C LEU A 201 6.73 -8.44 16.46
N GLU A 202 5.73 -8.38 17.34
CA GLU A 202 4.31 -8.34 16.99
C GLU A 202 3.92 -6.99 16.36
N SER A 203 4.48 -5.87 16.85
CA SER A 203 4.25 -4.54 16.29
C SER A 203 4.94 -4.34 14.93
N ALA A 204 6.04 -5.05 14.66
CA ALA A 204 6.68 -5.06 13.33
C ALA A 204 5.86 -5.83 12.28
N ARG A 205 5.16 -6.90 12.66
CA ARG A 205 4.25 -7.64 11.77
C ARG A 205 2.92 -6.92 11.54
N ARG A 206 2.38 -6.24 12.56
CA ARG A 206 1.16 -5.42 12.44
C ARG A 206 1.36 -4.19 11.55
N SER A 207 2.56 -3.59 11.57
CA SER A 207 2.87 -2.44 10.70
C SER A 207 3.08 -2.81 9.21
N ALA A 208 3.24 -4.09 8.88
CA ALA A 208 3.39 -4.55 7.49
C ALA A 208 2.03 -4.89 6.85
N ALA A 209 1.12 -5.53 7.60
CA ALA A 209 -0.20 -5.93 7.08
C ALA A 209 -1.17 -4.75 6.84
N ASP A 210 -1.02 -3.64 7.56
CA ASP A 210 -1.83 -2.42 7.33
C ASP A 210 -1.35 -1.57 6.14
N ARG A 211 -0.22 -1.91 5.50
CA ARG A 211 0.35 -1.14 4.38
C ARG A 211 -0.12 -1.60 2.99
N GLU A 212 -0.61 -2.82 2.85
CA GLU A 212 -0.91 -3.42 1.53
C GLU A 212 -2.28 -3.01 0.94
N GLY A 213 -3.17 -2.40 1.73
CA GLY A 213 -4.52 -2.01 1.27
C GLY A 213 -4.67 -0.56 0.77
N LEU A 214 -3.65 0.29 0.90
CA LEU A 214 -3.72 1.71 0.59
C LEU A 214 -2.86 2.03 -0.63
N HIS A 215 -3.38 1.73 -1.83
CA HIS A 215 -2.71 2.14 -3.06
C HIS A 215 -3.55 3.08 -3.94
N ARG A 216 -2.89 4.21 -4.21
CA ARG A 216 -3.13 5.23 -5.23
C ARG A 216 -4.38 6.06 -5.05
N LYS A 217 -4.25 7.05 -4.17
CA LYS A 217 -4.99 8.29 -4.29
C LYS A 217 -4.02 9.44 -4.07
N ASP A 218 -3.63 10.06 -5.18
CA ASP A 218 -2.96 11.37 -5.33
C ASP A 218 -2.00 11.75 -4.18
N CYS A 219 -0.86 11.05 -4.14
CA CYS A 219 0.26 11.45 -3.29
C CYS A 219 0.93 12.67 -3.93
N TRP A 220 0.81 13.82 -3.27
CA TRP A 220 1.44 15.08 -3.66
C TRP A 220 2.98 15.03 -3.65
N GLU A 221 3.55 14.03 -2.99
CA GLU A 221 4.98 13.77 -2.96
C GLU A 221 5.27 12.38 -3.51
N SER A 222 6.08 12.31 -4.57
CA SER A 222 6.66 11.04 -5.00
C SER A 222 7.45 10.47 -3.83
N PRO A 223 7.29 9.18 -3.46
CA PRO A 223 8.02 8.60 -2.34
C PRO A 223 9.54 8.72 -2.52
N ARG A 224 10.05 8.99 -3.72
CA ARG A 224 11.47 9.03 -4.04
C ARG A 224 12.25 10.03 -3.18
N LEU A 225 13.41 9.58 -2.75
CA LEU A 225 14.37 10.42 -2.06
C LEU A 225 14.95 11.46 -3.03
N TYR A 226 14.54 12.71 -2.85
CA TYR A 226 15.13 13.85 -3.55
C TYR A 226 16.33 14.45 -2.80
N CYS A 227 16.36 14.29 -1.48
CA CYS A 227 17.44 14.77 -0.62
C CYS A 227 17.62 13.79 0.57
N PRO A 228 18.75 13.09 0.71
CA PRO A 228 19.03 12.27 1.90
C PRO A 228 19.19 13.13 3.14
N ASP A 229 18.61 12.69 4.25
CA ASP A 229 18.79 13.29 5.57
C ASP A 229 19.08 12.23 6.64
N TYR A 230 19.39 12.69 7.85
CA TYR A 230 19.87 11.81 8.91
C TYR A 230 18.83 10.80 9.38
N VAL A 231 17.56 11.21 9.48
CA VAL A 231 16.47 10.36 10.00
C VAL A 231 16.13 9.26 8.98
N TRP A 232 16.05 9.62 7.70
CA TRP A 232 15.89 8.64 6.63
C TRP A 232 17.03 7.62 6.65
N ALA A 233 18.28 8.08 6.72
CA ALA A 233 19.44 7.21 6.60
C ALA A 233 19.52 6.19 7.75
N ASP A 234 19.31 6.63 9.00
CA ASP A 234 19.38 5.74 10.16
C ASP A 234 18.29 4.65 10.15
N ASP A 235 17.05 5.00 9.78
CA ASP A 235 15.97 4.01 9.61
C ASP A 235 16.25 3.03 8.46
N ALA A 236 16.70 3.54 7.31
CA ALA A 236 17.03 2.72 6.14
C ALA A 236 18.17 1.73 6.46
N ILE A 237 19.27 2.20 7.04
CA ILE A 237 20.40 1.34 7.46
C ILE A 237 19.91 0.28 8.44
N SER A 238 19.18 0.68 9.49
CA SER A 238 18.71 -0.22 10.53
C SER A 238 17.75 -1.28 9.98
N ALA A 239 16.88 -0.91 9.05
CA ALA A 239 16.01 -1.85 8.35
C ALA A 239 16.80 -2.83 7.47
N CYS A 240 17.68 -2.32 6.61
CA CYS A 240 18.54 -3.14 5.75
C CYS A 240 19.40 -4.12 6.57
N GLN A 241 19.96 -3.70 7.70
CA GLN A 241 20.74 -4.57 8.60
C GLN A 241 19.88 -5.68 9.23
N ARG A 242 18.59 -5.46 9.48
CA ARG A 242 17.67 -6.53 9.92
C ARG A 242 17.39 -7.52 8.79
N LEU A 243 17.15 -7.03 7.58
CA LEU A 243 16.89 -7.85 6.39
C LEU A 243 18.09 -8.73 6.04
N VAL A 244 19.31 -8.19 6.05
CA VAL A 244 20.54 -8.96 5.82
C VAL A 244 20.72 -10.05 6.88
N ARG A 245 20.47 -9.75 8.17
CA ARG A 245 20.51 -10.77 9.24
C ARG A 245 19.43 -11.85 9.06
N LEU A 246 18.26 -11.50 8.53
CA LEU A 246 17.20 -12.47 8.26
C LEU A 246 17.63 -13.43 7.15
N MET A 247 18.17 -12.91 6.04
CA MET A 247 18.70 -13.73 4.94
C MET A 247 19.87 -14.62 5.41
N ALA A 248 20.81 -14.07 6.17
CA ALA A 248 21.98 -14.81 6.67
C ALA A 248 21.63 -15.96 7.62
N LYS A 249 20.48 -15.89 8.32
CA LYS A 249 19.97 -16.95 9.21
C LYS A 249 19.23 -18.06 8.49
N HIS A 250 19.00 -17.94 7.17
CA HIS A 250 18.31 -18.97 6.42
C HIS A 250 19.14 -20.27 6.41
N ARG A 251 18.46 -21.41 6.53
CA ARG A 251 19.12 -22.74 6.60
C ARG A 251 20.02 -23.00 5.40
N PHE A 252 19.50 -22.75 4.20
CA PHE A 252 20.26 -22.87 2.95
C PHE A 252 21.51 -21.98 2.92
N ALA A 253 21.41 -20.73 3.39
CA ALA A 253 22.52 -19.79 3.42
C ALA A 253 23.66 -20.29 4.33
N SER A 254 23.30 -20.89 5.47
CA SER A 254 24.27 -21.52 6.39
C SER A 254 24.98 -22.70 5.72
N ALA A 255 24.24 -23.58 5.03
CA ALA A 255 24.82 -24.72 4.32
C ALA A 255 25.78 -24.29 3.19
N VAL A 256 25.41 -23.28 2.40
CA VAL A 256 26.29 -22.70 1.37
C VAL A 256 27.54 -22.10 2.01
N GLY A 257 27.38 -21.42 3.15
CA GLY A 257 28.49 -20.80 3.86
C GLY A 257 29.48 -21.77 4.49
N GLU A 258 29.02 -22.91 4.99
CA GLU A 258 29.87 -24.00 5.47
C GLU A 258 30.67 -24.64 4.33
N ALA A 259 30.01 -24.91 3.21
CA ALA A 259 30.65 -25.47 2.02
C ALA A 259 31.69 -24.53 1.40
N ALA A 260 31.40 -23.22 1.35
CA ALA A 260 32.35 -22.21 0.88
C ALA A 260 33.59 -22.12 1.77
N GLN A 261 33.44 -22.24 3.10
CA GLN A 261 34.56 -22.23 4.05
C GLN A 261 35.41 -23.51 3.99
N ALA A 262 34.77 -24.65 3.73
CA ALA A 262 35.46 -25.93 3.61
C ALA A 262 36.34 -26.04 2.36
N GLY A 263 36.33 -25.03 1.46
CA GLY A 263 37.05 -25.09 0.18
C GLY A 263 36.50 -26.16 -0.77
N ALA A 264 35.36 -26.78 -0.43
CA ALA A 264 34.79 -27.92 -1.14
C ALA A 264 34.32 -27.59 -2.57
N LEU A 265 34.22 -26.30 -2.89
CA LEU A 265 33.70 -25.77 -4.16
C LEU A 265 34.82 -25.49 -5.17
N ALA A 266 36.07 -25.38 -4.73
CA ALA A 266 37.24 -25.15 -5.58
C ALA A 266 37.91 -26.47 -5.99
N GLY A 267 37.21 -27.29 -6.77
CA GLY A 267 37.85 -28.36 -7.55
C GLY A 267 38.34 -29.59 -6.77
N VAL A 268 37.56 -30.08 -5.80
CA VAL A 268 37.86 -31.39 -5.18
C VAL A 268 37.51 -32.50 -6.16
N ALA A 269 38.56 -33.03 -6.82
CA ALA A 269 38.50 -34.17 -7.72
C ALA A 269 38.17 -35.51 -7.01
N ASP A 270 37.93 -35.50 -5.70
CA ASP A 270 37.67 -36.70 -4.91
C ASP A 270 36.35 -36.57 -4.13
N ALA A 271 35.26 -36.98 -4.78
CA ALA A 271 33.89 -36.92 -4.25
C ALA A 271 33.67 -37.73 -2.95
N SER A 272 34.65 -38.56 -2.58
CA SER A 272 34.60 -39.46 -1.42
C SER A 272 34.86 -38.75 -0.08
N GLU A 273 35.68 -37.70 -0.02
CA GLU A 273 35.95 -36.98 1.23
C GLU A 273 34.85 -35.97 1.59
N ALA A 274 34.19 -35.36 0.60
CA ALA A 274 33.09 -34.42 0.82
C ALA A 274 31.87 -35.08 1.50
N GLU A 275 31.69 -36.39 1.29
CA GLU A 275 30.62 -37.18 1.89
C GLU A 275 30.84 -37.40 3.40
N LYS A 276 32.09 -37.39 3.85
CA LYS A 276 32.49 -37.63 5.24
C LYS A 276 32.14 -36.48 6.18
N TRP A 277 31.99 -35.26 5.65
CA TRP A 277 31.70 -34.07 6.44
C TRP A 277 30.22 -33.68 6.46
N GLY A 278 29.36 -34.31 5.64
CA GLY A 278 27.94 -33.94 5.54
C GLY A 278 27.68 -32.54 4.95
N VAL A 279 28.74 -31.80 4.59
CA VAL A 279 28.70 -30.40 4.11
C VAL A 279 28.47 -30.29 2.59
N GLY A 280 28.57 -31.39 1.84
CA GLY A 280 28.54 -31.38 0.36
C GLY A 280 27.29 -31.97 -0.30
N GLY A 281 26.24 -32.29 0.46
CA GLY A 281 25.06 -32.96 -0.13
C GLY A 281 24.31 -32.08 -1.12
N TRP A 282 24.22 -30.78 -0.85
CA TRP A 282 23.33 -29.89 -1.59
C TRP A 282 23.80 -29.58 -3.02
N SER A 283 25.11 -29.49 -3.24
CA SER A 283 25.67 -29.19 -4.57
C SER A 283 25.45 -30.32 -5.58
N ARG A 284 25.19 -31.55 -5.11
CA ARG A 284 24.84 -32.70 -5.97
C ARG A 284 23.43 -32.58 -6.57
N TYR A 285 22.55 -31.80 -5.93
CA TYR A 285 21.14 -31.67 -6.31
C TYR A 285 20.84 -30.38 -7.06
N LEU A 286 21.82 -29.49 -7.18
CA LEU A 286 21.68 -28.22 -7.88
C LEU A 286 22.54 -28.24 -9.14
N SER A 287 22.08 -27.56 -10.19
CA SER A 287 22.91 -27.38 -11.37
C SER A 287 24.20 -26.61 -10.99
N PRO A 288 25.32 -26.80 -11.71
CA PRO A 288 26.54 -26.04 -11.47
C PRO A 288 26.30 -24.52 -11.50
N ASN A 289 25.36 -24.05 -12.34
CA ASN A 289 24.98 -22.64 -12.37
C ASN A 289 24.26 -22.21 -11.10
N CYS A 290 23.29 -23.00 -10.60
CA CYS A 290 22.61 -22.73 -9.33
C CYS A 290 23.59 -22.64 -8.16
N VAL A 291 24.57 -23.55 -8.11
CA VAL A 291 25.63 -23.54 -7.08
C VAL A 291 26.43 -22.25 -7.15
N HIS A 292 26.89 -21.86 -8.35
CA HIS A 292 27.64 -20.62 -8.55
C HIS A 292 26.84 -19.36 -8.17
N VAL A 293 25.56 -19.31 -8.56
CA VAL A 293 24.66 -18.20 -8.21
C VAL A 293 24.42 -18.15 -6.70
N ALA A 294 24.19 -19.29 -6.06
CA ALA A 294 24.00 -19.38 -4.61
C ALA A 294 25.25 -18.94 -3.82
N GLU A 295 26.45 -19.31 -4.27
CA GLU A 295 27.72 -18.83 -3.72
C GLU A 295 27.85 -17.32 -3.84
N LYS A 296 27.54 -16.76 -5.03
CA LYS A 296 27.58 -15.32 -5.26
C LYS A 296 26.57 -14.58 -4.37
N MET A 297 25.35 -15.09 -4.26
CA MET A 297 24.33 -14.55 -3.34
C MET A 297 24.82 -14.60 -1.89
N TRP A 298 25.43 -15.70 -1.47
CA TRP A 298 25.99 -15.83 -0.13
C TRP A 298 27.12 -14.82 0.13
N GLY A 299 28.05 -14.63 -0.81
CA GLY A 299 29.09 -13.61 -0.72
C GLY A 299 28.52 -12.18 -0.61
N LEU A 300 27.44 -11.88 -1.35
CA LEU A 300 26.72 -10.61 -1.22
C LEU A 300 26.08 -10.44 0.16
N VAL A 301 25.38 -11.46 0.67
CA VAL A 301 24.67 -11.40 1.95
C VAL A 301 25.62 -11.38 3.15
N ARG A 302 26.69 -12.18 3.11
CA ARG A 302 27.63 -12.34 4.22
C ARG A 302 28.65 -11.22 4.31
N ASP A 303 29.21 -10.81 3.17
CA ASP A 303 30.41 -9.97 3.15
C ASP A 303 30.13 -8.59 2.55
N ASP A 304 29.60 -8.51 1.32
CA ASP A 304 29.45 -7.24 0.61
C ASP A 304 28.38 -6.34 1.25
N LEU A 305 27.15 -6.80 1.43
CA LEU A 305 26.05 -6.01 1.99
C LEU A 305 26.35 -5.47 3.40
N PRO A 306 26.83 -6.28 4.38
CA PRO A 306 27.25 -5.76 5.68
C PRO A 306 28.34 -4.70 5.56
N SER A 307 29.33 -4.90 4.69
CA SER A 307 30.39 -3.94 4.44
C SER A 307 29.85 -2.63 3.83
N ARG A 308 28.96 -2.71 2.82
CA ARG A 308 28.32 -1.53 2.22
C ARG A 308 27.42 -0.79 3.19
N LEU A 309 26.69 -1.49 4.04
CA LEU A 309 25.86 -0.88 5.08
C LEU A 309 26.70 -0.23 6.18
N HIS A 310 27.88 -0.80 6.49
CA HIS A 310 28.83 -0.16 7.39
C HIS A 310 29.47 1.08 6.76
N GLN A 311 29.84 1.03 5.47
CA GLN A 311 30.30 2.20 4.71
C GLN A 311 29.23 3.29 4.66
N LEU A 312 27.96 2.92 4.43
CA LEU A 312 26.83 3.84 4.47
C LEU A 312 26.66 4.46 5.84
N ARG A 313 26.71 3.67 6.92
CA ARG A 313 26.66 4.20 8.29
C ARG A 313 27.80 5.18 8.57
N ALA A 314 29.03 4.81 8.22
CA ALA A 314 30.19 5.67 8.41
C ALA A 314 30.08 6.98 7.60
N ALA A 315 29.57 6.91 6.36
CA ALA A 315 29.32 8.08 5.53
C ALA A 315 28.24 8.98 6.13
N VAL A 316 27.14 8.41 6.64
CA VAL A 316 26.06 9.15 7.31
C VAL A 316 26.53 9.77 8.61
N GLU A 317 27.40 9.11 9.36
CA GLU A 317 28.01 9.63 10.58
C GLU A 317 28.98 10.78 10.27
N ALA A 318 29.77 10.66 9.18
CA ALA A 318 30.65 11.72 8.70
C ALA A 318 29.84 12.95 8.21
N ASP A 319 28.74 12.71 7.51
CA ASP A 319 27.84 13.76 6.98
C ASP A 319 26.79 14.19 8.01
N ALA A 320 26.79 13.63 9.23
CA ALA A 320 25.67 13.73 10.16
C ALA A 320 25.28 15.16 10.51
N VAL A 321 26.25 16.08 10.58
CA VAL A 321 25.98 17.50 10.85
C VAL A 321 25.15 18.12 9.73
N VAL A 322 25.54 17.88 8.48
CA VAL A 322 24.85 18.40 7.29
C VAL A 322 23.50 17.71 7.15
N SER A 323 23.45 16.38 7.28
CA SER A 323 22.21 15.60 7.16
C SER A 323 21.18 15.92 8.26
N LYS A 324 21.62 16.21 9.49
CA LYS A 324 20.73 16.66 10.57
C LYS A 324 20.22 18.07 10.31
N ARG A 325 21.08 18.98 9.84
CA ARG A 325 20.66 20.33 9.42
C ARG A 325 19.62 20.25 8.32
N LEU A 326 19.85 19.44 7.29
CA LEU A 326 18.90 19.24 6.18
C LEU A 326 17.55 18.72 6.65
N TYR A 327 17.53 17.76 7.57
CA TYR A 327 16.29 17.29 8.19
C TYR A 327 15.52 18.44 8.87
N LEU A 328 16.20 19.25 9.68
CA LEU A 328 15.58 20.38 10.36
C LEU A 328 15.05 21.41 9.37
N VAL A 329 15.84 21.76 8.34
CA VAL A 329 15.42 22.68 7.27
C VAL A 329 14.19 22.16 6.53
N LYS A 330 14.12 20.86 6.22
CA LYS A 330 12.90 20.27 5.62
C LYS A 330 11.70 20.42 6.53
N CYS A 331 11.85 20.18 7.83
CA CYS A 331 10.77 20.36 8.80
C CYS A 331 10.27 21.81 8.86
N GLU A 332 11.16 22.79 8.69
CA GLU A 332 10.83 24.22 8.71
C GLU A 332 9.79 24.61 7.66
N TYR A 333 9.90 24.12 6.41
CA TYR A 333 8.93 24.48 5.36
C TYR A 333 7.85 23.42 5.11
N ARG A 334 8.12 22.12 5.27
CA ARG A 334 7.13 21.06 4.95
C ARG A 334 5.89 21.14 5.85
N ALA A 335 6.05 21.43 7.14
CA ALA A 335 4.91 21.54 8.05
C ALA A 335 4.01 22.75 7.75
N PRO A 336 4.53 23.98 7.57
CA PRO A 336 3.74 25.11 7.07
C PRO A 336 3.09 24.84 5.71
N PHE A 337 3.80 24.14 4.82
CA PHE A 337 3.28 23.82 3.50
C PHE A 337 2.04 22.94 3.58
N ARG A 338 2.12 21.85 4.35
CA ARG A 338 0.99 20.97 4.61
C ARG A 338 -0.17 21.72 5.27
N ALA A 339 0.13 22.51 6.29
CA ALA A 339 -0.90 23.31 6.97
C ALA A 339 -1.60 24.26 5.98
N PHE A 340 -0.85 24.87 5.05
CA PHE A 340 -1.41 25.69 3.98
C PHE A 340 -2.29 24.88 3.02
N LEU A 341 -1.84 23.71 2.55
CA LEU A 341 -2.64 22.85 1.66
C LEU A 341 -3.95 22.40 2.31
N GLU A 342 -3.91 22.02 3.59
CA GLU A 342 -5.10 21.62 4.35
C GLU A 342 -6.09 22.79 4.48
N ALA A 343 -5.60 24.00 4.79
CA ALA A 343 -6.45 25.19 4.86
C ALA A 343 -6.98 25.62 3.48
N HIS A 344 -6.17 25.47 2.44
CA HIS A 344 -6.60 25.73 1.07
C HIS A 344 -7.74 24.79 0.66
N ASP A 345 -7.60 23.49 0.92
CA ASP A 345 -8.62 22.51 0.59
C ASP A 345 -9.88 22.67 1.46
N ALA A 346 -9.73 23.09 2.72
CA ALA A 346 -10.87 23.47 3.57
C ALA A 346 -11.67 24.64 2.96
N VAL A 347 -10.99 25.70 2.48
CA VAL A 347 -11.63 26.82 1.78
C VAL A 347 -12.28 26.37 0.47
N ARG A 348 -11.60 25.53 -0.32
CA ARG A 348 -12.11 25.01 -1.61
C ARG A 348 -13.36 24.13 -1.46
N ARG A 349 -13.49 23.42 -0.33
CA ARG A 349 -14.66 22.59 0.00
C ARG A 349 -15.80 23.39 0.62
N ALA A 350 -15.51 24.59 1.10
CA ALA A 350 -16.49 25.45 1.68
C ALA A 350 -17.41 26.05 0.59
N PRO A 351 -18.64 26.46 0.96
CA PRO A 351 -19.41 27.33 0.11
C PRO A 351 -18.67 28.64 -0.17
N ARG A 352 -18.95 29.20 -1.35
CA ARG A 352 -18.52 30.55 -1.70
C ARG A 352 -19.13 31.57 -0.75
N VAL A 353 -18.31 32.51 -0.29
CA VAL A 353 -18.72 33.60 0.60
C VAL A 353 -19.84 34.42 -0.03
N GLU A 354 -19.71 34.68 -1.33
CA GLU A 354 -20.65 35.46 -2.13
C GLU A 354 -22.03 34.79 -2.15
N MET A 355 -22.07 33.45 -2.21
CA MET A 355 -23.32 32.68 -2.13
C MET A 355 -23.99 32.88 -0.77
N VAL A 356 -23.26 32.81 0.34
CA VAL A 356 -23.84 33.02 1.68
C VAL A 356 -24.36 34.44 1.85
N ASP A 357 -23.62 35.43 1.36
CA ASP A 357 -23.99 36.85 1.41
C ASP A 357 -25.28 37.13 0.62
N GLU A 358 -25.46 36.50 -0.54
CA GLU A 358 -26.71 36.62 -1.31
C GLU A 358 -27.93 36.09 -0.54
N TYR A 359 -27.82 34.95 0.14
CA TYR A 359 -28.92 34.42 0.97
C TYR A 359 -29.17 35.29 2.21
N LEU A 360 -28.12 35.83 2.83
CA LEU A 360 -28.26 36.77 3.95
C LEU A 360 -28.99 38.06 3.53
N GLU A 361 -28.72 38.57 2.33
CA GLU A 361 -29.40 39.76 1.82
C GLU A 361 -30.88 39.48 1.53
N LEU A 362 -31.23 38.30 1.00
CA LEU A 362 -32.64 37.87 0.86
C LEU A 362 -33.37 37.82 2.21
N TYR A 363 -32.70 37.33 3.27
CA TYR A 363 -33.22 37.37 4.64
C TYR A 363 -33.32 38.80 5.21
N ARG A 364 -32.54 39.75 4.71
CA ARG A 364 -32.55 41.14 5.18
C ARG A 364 -33.72 41.93 4.61
N ILE A 365 -34.08 41.67 3.35
CA ILE A 365 -35.23 42.28 2.67
C ILE A 365 -36.55 41.54 2.96
N ASP A 366 -36.53 40.52 3.82
CA ASP A 366 -37.66 39.63 4.14
C ASP A 366 -38.30 38.97 2.89
N ASP A 367 -37.50 38.70 1.85
CA ASP A 367 -37.96 38.09 0.60
C ASP A 367 -38.07 36.56 0.72
N SER A 368 -39.12 36.13 1.44
CA SER A 368 -39.42 34.71 1.62
C SER A 368 -39.73 33.98 0.30
N GLU A 369 -40.24 34.68 -0.71
CA GLU A 369 -40.50 34.11 -2.03
C GLU A 369 -39.20 33.87 -2.78
N GLY A 370 -38.26 34.83 -2.76
CA GLY A 370 -36.93 34.68 -3.34
C GLY A 370 -36.12 33.54 -2.71
N LEU A 371 -36.16 33.41 -1.39
CA LEU A 371 -35.53 32.29 -0.67
C LEU A 371 -36.13 30.93 -1.09
N LYS A 372 -37.47 30.85 -1.15
CA LYS A 372 -38.17 29.65 -1.58
C LYS A 372 -37.83 29.29 -3.03
N LYS A 373 -37.84 30.28 -3.93
CA LYS A 373 -37.49 30.12 -5.34
C LYS A 373 -36.07 29.59 -5.52
N ARG A 374 -35.07 30.20 -4.87
CA ARG A 374 -33.68 29.72 -4.95
C ARG A 374 -33.50 28.32 -4.39
N ARG A 375 -34.20 28.01 -3.29
CA ARG A 375 -34.20 26.65 -2.74
C ARG A 375 -34.76 25.65 -3.76
N GLU A 376 -35.90 25.95 -4.36
CA GLU A 376 -36.51 25.12 -5.40
C GLU A 376 -35.59 24.98 -6.62
N GLU A 377 -34.87 26.04 -7.03
CA GLU A 377 -33.88 26.00 -8.11
C GLU A 377 -32.65 25.13 -7.78
N ALA A 378 -32.17 25.17 -6.53
CA ALA A 378 -31.06 24.34 -6.08
C ALA A 378 -31.49 22.86 -5.95
N GLU A 379 -32.67 22.60 -5.39
CA GLU A 379 -33.28 21.25 -5.34
C GLU A 379 -33.53 20.70 -6.75
N LEU A 380 -33.98 21.55 -7.69
CA LEU A 380 -34.14 21.19 -9.10
C LEU A 380 -32.79 20.87 -9.75
N ARG A 381 -31.71 21.62 -9.44
CA ARG A 381 -30.37 21.29 -9.94
C ARG A 381 -29.87 19.95 -9.42
N ILE A 382 -30.03 19.65 -8.13
CA ILE A 382 -29.71 18.31 -7.59
C ILE A 382 -30.54 17.25 -8.29
N LYS A 383 -31.84 17.50 -8.49
CA LYS A 383 -32.72 16.56 -9.19
C LYS A 383 -32.24 16.31 -10.63
N ASN A 384 -31.93 17.37 -11.38
CA ASN A 384 -31.41 17.25 -12.75
C ASN A 384 -30.08 16.48 -12.80
N VAL A 385 -29.18 16.72 -11.84
CA VAL A 385 -27.90 15.99 -11.73
C VAL A 385 -28.14 14.52 -11.35
N LYS A 386 -29.10 14.23 -10.47
CA LYS A 386 -29.50 12.86 -10.13
C LYS A 386 -30.18 12.12 -11.28
N GLU A 387 -30.81 12.86 -12.19
CA GLU A 387 -31.41 12.35 -13.42
C GLU A 387 -30.42 12.31 -14.59
N ASP A 388 -29.17 12.74 -14.38
CA ASP A 388 -28.13 12.65 -15.40
C ASP A 388 -27.95 11.19 -15.81
N PRO A 389 -28.05 10.88 -17.12
CA PRO A 389 -28.04 9.50 -17.59
C PRO A 389 -26.72 8.80 -17.26
N GLY A 390 -25.59 9.52 -17.25
CA GLY A 390 -24.28 8.95 -16.92
C GLY A 390 -24.18 8.59 -15.44
N LEU A 391 -24.65 9.45 -14.53
CA LEU A 391 -24.70 9.14 -13.11
C LEU A 391 -25.68 8.00 -12.79
N VAL A 392 -26.88 8.04 -13.37
CA VAL A 392 -27.88 6.97 -13.18
C VAL A 392 -27.34 5.64 -13.69
N GLU A 393 -26.71 5.62 -14.87
CA GLU A 393 -26.06 4.43 -15.41
C GLU A 393 -24.94 3.94 -14.47
N ALA A 394 -24.04 4.83 -14.02
CA ALA A 394 -22.94 4.45 -13.12
C ALA A 394 -23.41 3.90 -11.77
N LEU A 395 -24.48 4.46 -11.19
CA LEU A 395 -25.09 3.98 -9.94
C LEU A 395 -25.81 2.64 -10.11
N ASN A 396 -26.55 2.48 -11.21
CA ASN A 396 -27.20 1.21 -11.54
C ASN A 396 -26.16 0.10 -11.78
N LEU A 397 -25.04 0.43 -12.42
CA LEU A 397 -23.91 -0.47 -12.60
C LEU A 397 -23.27 -0.83 -11.25
N GLU A 398 -23.02 0.13 -10.35
CA GLU A 398 -22.49 -0.17 -9.01
C GLU A 398 -23.41 -1.13 -8.24
N GLN A 399 -24.70 -0.84 -8.21
CA GLN A 399 -25.69 -1.68 -7.52
C GLN A 399 -25.75 -3.09 -8.13
N SER A 400 -25.71 -3.18 -9.47
CA SER A 400 -25.70 -4.48 -10.16
C SER A 400 -24.41 -5.25 -9.90
N CYS A 401 -23.27 -4.58 -9.88
CA CYS A 401 -21.99 -5.15 -9.49
C CYS A 401 -22.03 -5.69 -8.06
N GLU A 402 -22.57 -4.92 -7.10
CA GLU A 402 -22.72 -5.37 -5.71
C GLU A 402 -23.59 -6.62 -5.59
N MET A 403 -24.73 -6.67 -6.29
CA MET A 403 -25.59 -7.86 -6.31
C MET A 403 -24.88 -9.09 -6.88
N MET A 404 -24.10 -8.92 -7.97
CA MET A 404 -23.31 -10.02 -8.55
C MET A 404 -22.17 -10.45 -7.63
N GLU A 405 -21.51 -9.51 -6.96
CA GLU A 405 -20.48 -9.80 -5.95
C GLU A 405 -21.06 -10.65 -4.81
N VAL A 406 -22.24 -10.31 -4.29
CA VAL A 406 -22.93 -11.11 -3.26
C VAL A 406 -23.32 -12.50 -3.78
N GLY A 407 -23.82 -12.59 -5.02
CA GLY A 407 -24.15 -13.85 -5.68
C GLY A 407 -22.93 -14.78 -5.79
N MET A 408 -21.85 -14.29 -6.38
CA MET A 408 -20.59 -15.01 -6.52
C MET A 408 -19.97 -15.35 -5.16
N ALA A 409 -20.02 -14.44 -4.18
CA ALA A 409 -19.55 -14.71 -2.82
C ALA A 409 -20.31 -15.86 -2.17
N THR A 410 -21.63 -15.92 -2.36
CA THR A 410 -22.46 -17.02 -1.85
C THR A 410 -22.09 -18.35 -2.50
N MET A 411 -21.80 -18.35 -3.80
CA MET A 411 -21.33 -19.54 -4.53
C MET A 411 -19.95 -20.03 -4.03
N LEU A 412 -19.06 -19.11 -3.68
CA LEU A 412 -17.71 -19.44 -3.19
C LEU A 412 -17.62 -19.71 -1.68
N LEU A 413 -18.66 -19.38 -0.91
CA LEU A 413 -18.67 -19.55 0.55
C LEU A 413 -18.31 -20.99 1.00
N PRO A 414 -18.83 -22.08 0.38
CA PRO A 414 -18.41 -23.43 0.74
C PRO A 414 -16.91 -23.68 0.56
N PHE A 415 -16.30 -23.07 -0.46
CA PHE A 415 -14.86 -23.20 -0.69
C PHE A 415 -14.03 -22.37 0.30
N ALA A 416 -14.52 -21.20 0.70
CA ALA A 416 -13.90 -20.41 1.77
C ALA A 416 -13.94 -21.16 3.12
N ASP A 417 -15.08 -21.77 3.45
CA ASP A 417 -15.25 -22.63 4.64
C ASP A 417 -14.31 -23.82 4.61
N LEU A 418 -14.17 -24.47 3.46
CA LEU A 418 -13.24 -25.56 3.23
C LEU A 418 -11.78 -25.11 3.41
N ALA A 419 -11.41 -23.96 2.85
CA ALA A 419 -10.07 -23.42 3.00
C ALA A 419 -9.72 -23.14 4.47
N ARG A 420 -10.67 -22.60 5.24
CA ARG A 420 -10.53 -22.39 6.68
C ARG A 420 -10.39 -23.71 7.45
N LEU A 421 -11.15 -24.72 7.07
CA LEU A 421 -11.06 -26.05 7.69
C LEU A 421 -9.67 -26.67 7.45
N ILE A 422 -9.19 -26.66 6.21
CA ILE A 422 -7.86 -27.16 5.80
C ILE A 422 -6.76 -26.46 6.59
N ASP A 423 -6.81 -25.13 6.66
CA ASP A 423 -5.83 -24.31 7.38
C ASP A 423 -5.86 -24.55 8.90
N SER A 424 -7.06 -24.58 9.50
CA SER A 424 -7.22 -24.81 10.96
C SER A 424 -6.65 -26.16 11.41
N ARG A 425 -6.73 -27.16 10.53
CA ARG A 425 -6.20 -28.51 10.75
C ARG A 425 -4.76 -28.68 10.28
N LYS A 426 -4.14 -27.61 9.74
CA LYS A 426 -2.77 -27.61 9.18
C LYS A 426 -2.55 -28.74 8.18
N VAL A 427 -3.57 -29.03 7.36
CA VAL A 427 -3.50 -30.10 6.37
C VAL A 427 -2.50 -29.74 5.28
N ARG A 428 -1.56 -30.63 5.02
CA ARG A 428 -0.66 -30.53 3.87
C ARG A 428 -1.27 -31.29 2.71
N LEU A 429 -1.47 -30.61 1.58
CA LEU A 429 -1.86 -31.26 0.33
C LEU A 429 -0.72 -32.19 -0.12
N LYS A 430 -1.07 -33.44 -0.45
CA LYS A 430 -0.16 -34.42 -1.04
C LYS A 430 -0.60 -34.70 -2.47
N GLU A 431 0.34 -35.15 -3.29
CA GLU A 431 0.04 -35.64 -4.63
C GLU A 431 -0.98 -36.78 -4.55
N ILE A 432 -1.98 -36.73 -5.43
CA ILE A 432 -3.02 -37.76 -5.53
C ILE A 432 -3.01 -38.23 -6.98
N PRO A 433 -2.69 -39.50 -7.25
CA PRO A 433 -2.66 -40.03 -8.61
C PRO A 433 -3.95 -39.69 -9.36
N HIS A 434 -3.79 -39.08 -10.54
CA HIS A 434 -4.86 -38.66 -11.44
C HIS A 434 -5.78 -37.52 -10.97
N VAL A 435 -5.62 -36.98 -9.76
CA VAL A 435 -6.47 -35.90 -9.23
C VAL A 435 -5.69 -34.60 -9.01
N LEU A 436 -4.48 -34.70 -8.46
CA LEU A 436 -3.65 -33.55 -8.11
C LEU A 436 -2.18 -33.85 -8.42
N SER A 437 -1.65 -33.18 -9.44
CA SER A 437 -0.22 -33.24 -9.77
C SER A 437 0.61 -32.40 -8.80
N LYS A 438 1.92 -32.66 -8.69
CA LYS A 438 2.82 -31.84 -7.87
C LYS A 438 2.83 -30.37 -8.28
N ALA A 439 2.80 -30.10 -9.59
CA ALA A 439 2.76 -28.74 -10.12
C ALA A 439 1.49 -27.98 -9.68
N ASP A 440 0.35 -28.67 -9.63
CA ASP A 440 -0.92 -28.07 -9.23
C ASP A 440 -0.99 -27.76 -7.72
N ILE A 441 -0.25 -28.48 -6.86
CA ILE A 441 -0.27 -28.29 -5.40
C ILE A 441 -0.01 -26.83 -5.02
N VAL A 442 1.02 -26.21 -5.61
CA VAL A 442 1.39 -24.81 -5.32
C VAL A 442 0.24 -23.87 -5.68
N SER A 443 -0.39 -24.09 -6.83
CA SER A 443 -1.50 -23.27 -7.30
C SER A 443 -2.75 -23.42 -6.42
N ILE A 444 -3.06 -24.64 -5.97
CA ILE A 444 -4.20 -24.91 -5.08
C ILE A 444 -3.93 -24.36 -3.67
N GLN A 445 -2.71 -24.46 -3.15
CA GLN A 445 -2.34 -23.85 -1.87
C GLN A 445 -2.53 -22.33 -1.89
N GLU A 446 -2.11 -21.69 -2.99
CA GLU A 446 -2.31 -20.26 -3.17
C GLU A 446 -3.81 -19.90 -3.30
N LEU A 447 -4.60 -20.70 -4.02
CA LEU A 447 -6.05 -20.53 -4.07
C LEU A 447 -6.68 -20.67 -2.67
N LEU A 448 -6.29 -21.68 -1.89
CA LEU A 448 -6.75 -21.87 -0.51
C LEU A 448 -6.39 -20.69 0.38
N ARG A 449 -5.17 -20.14 0.26
CA ARG A 449 -4.75 -18.93 0.97
C ARG A 449 -5.67 -17.74 0.64
N ARG A 450 -6.01 -17.55 -0.64
CA ARG A 450 -6.93 -16.48 -1.08
C ARG A 450 -8.34 -16.71 -0.56
N LEU A 451 -8.89 -17.91 -0.76
CA LEU A 451 -10.22 -18.31 -0.28
C LEU A 451 -10.35 -18.17 1.24
N LYS A 452 -9.30 -18.50 2.00
CA LYS A 452 -9.27 -18.33 3.46
C LYS A 452 -9.47 -16.87 3.87
N THR A 453 -8.88 -15.93 3.13
CA THR A 453 -9.01 -14.50 3.44
C THR A 453 -10.32 -13.88 2.98
N ILE A 454 -11.01 -14.53 2.03
CA ILE A 454 -12.28 -14.08 1.47
C ILE A 454 -13.40 -14.33 2.49
N LEU A 455 -14.30 -13.35 2.64
CA LEU A 455 -15.48 -13.43 3.52
C LEU A 455 -15.17 -13.64 5.02
N CYS A 456 -13.93 -13.47 5.44
CA CYS A 456 -13.57 -13.47 6.84
C CYS A 456 -13.87 -12.12 7.49
N ARG A 457 -14.73 -12.12 8.52
CA ARG A 457 -14.72 -11.06 9.53
C ARG A 457 -13.45 -11.22 10.35
N ASN A 458 -12.54 -10.25 10.24
CA ASN A 458 -11.34 -10.25 11.06
C ASN A 458 -11.74 -10.15 12.55
N LYS A 459 -11.25 -11.06 13.40
CA LYS A 459 -11.56 -11.06 14.84
C LYS A 459 -11.03 -9.80 15.54
N SER A 460 -9.98 -9.17 15.00
CA SER A 460 -9.40 -7.93 15.55
C SER A 460 -10.10 -6.66 15.05
N SER A 461 -10.91 -6.73 13.99
CA SER A 461 -11.71 -5.61 13.49
C SER A 461 -13.13 -6.10 13.14
N PRO A 462 -14.05 -6.16 14.13
CA PRO A 462 -15.37 -6.78 13.98
C PRO A 462 -16.34 -6.13 12.95
N GLY A 463 -15.87 -5.23 12.08
CA GLY A 463 -16.68 -4.52 11.09
C GLY A 463 -16.31 -4.69 9.63
N ILE A 464 -15.12 -5.21 9.28
CA ILE A 464 -14.63 -5.14 7.89
C ILE A 464 -14.30 -6.56 7.39
N SER A 465 -15.24 -7.14 6.64
CA SER A 465 -14.95 -8.26 5.75
C SER A 465 -14.22 -7.70 4.53
N THR A 466 -13.17 -8.36 4.08
CA THR A 466 -12.43 -8.00 2.84
C THR A 466 -13.28 -8.19 1.58
N GLY A 467 -14.40 -8.93 1.67
CA GLY A 467 -15.29 -9.19 0.54
C GLY A 467 -14.70 -10.11 -0.53
N ILE A 468 -15.43 -10.30 -1.64
CA ILE A 468 -14.98 -11.09 -2.81
C ILE A 468 -14.15 -10.25 -3.80
N ARG A 469 -14.33 -8.92 -3.83
CA ARG A 469 -13.61 -7.97 -4.71
C ARG A 469 -12.12 -8.27 -4.86
N PRO A 470 -11.37 -8.51 -3.77
CA PRO A 470 -10.13 -9.24 -3.78
C PRO A 470 -9.89 -10.22 -4.95
N LEU A 471 -10.61 -11.34 -4.94
CA LEU A 471 -10.45 -12.41 -5.92
C LEU A 471 -10.83 -11.95 -7.33
N LEU A 472 -11.84 -11.08 -7.44
CA LEU A 472 -12.29 -10.56 -8.73
C LEU A 472 -11.22 -9.69 -9.38
N LEU A 473 -10.47 -8.89 -8.60
CA LEU A 473 -9.34 -8.12 -9.09
C LEU A 473 -8.17 -9.01 -9.53
N ASP A 474 -7.95 -10.15 -8.86
CA ASP A 474 -6.96 -11.14 -9.30
C ASP A 474 -7.29 -11.71 -10.69
N LEU A 475 -8.59 -11.95 -10.94
CA LEU A 475 -9.08 -12.43 -12.23
C LEU A 475 -9.01 -11.35 -13.33
N GLN A 476 -9.03 -10.07 -12.96
CA GLN A 476 -8.68 -8.98 -13.88
C GLN A 476 -7.17 -8.89 -14.17
N GLY A 477 -6.34 -9.62 -13.43
CA GLY A 477 -4.89 -9.56 -13.54
C GLY A 477 -4.31 -8.28 -12.94
N VAL A 478 -5.03 -7.65 -12.00
CA VAL A 478 -4.49 -6.53 -11.23
C VAL A 478 -3.61 -7.12 -10.13
N PRO A 479 -2.28 -6.97 -10.19
CA PRO A 479 -1.39 -7.50 -9.16
C PRO A 479 -1.68 -6.78 -7.84
N ARG A 480 -2.06 -7.55 -6.81
CA ARG A 480 -2.27 -7.01 -5.46
C ARG A 480 -0.96 -6.74 -4.75
N ASP A 481 -0.04 -7.68 -4.87
CA ASP A 481 1.29 -7.57 -4.31
C ASP A 481 2.25 -7.21 -5.44
N LYS A 482 2.74 -5.98 -5.44
CA LYS A 482 3.77 -5.53 -6.39
C LYS A 482 5.07 -6.33 -6.27
N THR A 483 5.26 -7.04 -5.16
CA THR A 483 6.37 -7.98 -4.96
C THR A 483 6.25 -9.23 -5.84
N LEU A 484 5.03 -9.61 -6.27
CA LEU A 484 4.77 -10.80 -7.07
C LEU A 484 4.96 -10.61 -8.58
N GLU A 485 5.30 -9.42 -9.10
CA GLU A 485 5.67 -9.28 -10.52
C GLU A 485 6.93 -10.10 -10.88
N SER A 486 7.76 -10.43 -9.87
CA SER A 486 8.92 -11.32 -10.00
C SER A 486 8.62 -12.80 -9.72
N SER A 487 7.42 -13.12 -9.21
CA SER A 487 7.00 -14.47 -8.90
C SER A 487 6.29 -15.10 -10.09
N GLU A 488 6.78 -16.25 -10.55
CA GLU A 488 6.14 -17.03 -11.60
C GLU A 488 4.73 -17.56 -11.22
N ILE A 489 4.34 -17.38 -9.97
CA ILE A 489 3.07 -17.85 -9.41
C ILE A 489 2.04 -16.71 -9.51
N LEU A 490 1.63 -16.39 -10.74
CA LEU A 490 0.28 -15.85 -10.90
C LEU A 490 -0.68 -17.02 -10.59
N PRO A 491 -1.60 -16.89 -9.62
CA PRO A 491 -2.44 -17.99 -9.16
C PRO A 491 -3.25 -18.64 -10.29
N PHE A 492 -3.49 -17.87 -11.35
CA PHE A 492 -4.25 -18.26 -12.52
C PHE A 492 -3.39 -18.34 -13.79
N GLY A 493 -2.05 -18.37 -13.68
CA GLY A 493 -1.14 -18.54 -14.82
C GLY A 493 -0.60 -17.23 -15.44
N LYS A 494 0.48 -17.36 -16.21
CA LYS A 494 1.08 -16.26 -17.01
C LYS A 494 0.39 -16.20 -18.37
N TYR A 495 -0.02 -15.00 -18.78
CA TYR A 495 -0.65 -14.79 -20.09
C TYR A 495 0.24 -13.97 -21.01
N SER A 496 0.21 -14.31 -22.28
CA SER A 496 0.97 -13.62 -23.31
C SER A 496 0.51 -12.16 -23.42
N ARG A 497 1.43 -11.22 -23.64
CA ARG A 497 1.06 -9.82 -23.96
C ARG A 497 0.23 -9.68 -25.24
N LYS A 498 0.11 -10.74 -26.05
CA LYS A 498 -0.65 -10.77 -27.29
C LYS A 498 -2.15 -11.08 -27.10
N THR A 499 -2.55 -11.68 -25.99
CA THR A 499 -3.98 -11.97 -25.73
C THR A 499 -4.71 -10.69 -25.38
N SER A 500 -5.94 -10.54 -25.87
CA SER A 500 -6.78 -9.41 -25.47
C SER A 500 -7.05 -9.46 -23.95
N PRO A 501 -7.31 -8.31 -23.30
CA PRO A 501 -7.66 -8.28 -21.89
C PRO A 501 -8.85 -9.18 -21.56
N GLU A 502 -9.85 -9.22 -22.44
CA GLU A 502 -11.05 -10.06 -22.30
C GLU A 502 -10.71 -11.56 -22.35
N GLU A 503 -9.91 -11.98 -23.32
CA GLU A 503 -9.48 -13.38 -23.47
C GLU A 503 -8.61 -13.82 -22.28
N ALA A 504 -7.72 -12.94 -21.80
CA ALA A 504 -6.91 -13.20 -20.61
C ALA A 504 -7.79 -13.36 -19.35
N VAL A 505 -8.86 -12.59 -19.23
CA VAL A 505 -9.83 -12.69 -18.13
C VAL A 505 -10.59 -14.02 -18.19
N GLU A 506 -11.08 -14.42 -19.37
CA GLU A 506 -11.78 -15.70 -19.55
C GLU A 506 -10.90 -16.92 -19.25
N LEU A 507 -9.63 -16.86 -19.66
CA LEU A 507 -8.67 -17.92 -19.37
C LEU A 507 -8.39 -18.02 -17.86
N ARG A 508 -8.24 -16.89 -17.16
CA ARG A 508 -8.04 -16.87 -15.70
C ARG A 508 -9.22 -17.43 -14.94
N LEU A 509 -10.42 -17.04 -15.35
CA LEU A 509 -11.67 -17.57 -14.82
C LEU A 509 -11.78 -19.08 -15.06
N GLY A 510 -11.41 -19.55 -16.25
CA GLY A 510 -11.32 -20.98 -16.55
C GLY A 510 -10.37 -21.71 -15.60
N LYS A 511 -9.18 -21.13 -15.34
CA LYS A 511 -8.20 -21.73 -14.43
C LYS A 511 -8.70 -21.76 -12.98
N LEU A 512 -9.36 -20.70 -12.50
CA LEU A 512 -9.98 -20.68 -11.18
C LEU A 512 -11.03 -21.80 -11.04
N LEU A 513 -11.92 -21.94 -12.01
CA LEU A 513 -12.97 -22.98 -11.99
C LEU A 513 -12.37 -24.39 -12.02
N GLU A 514 -11.32 -24.61 -12.83
CA GLU A 514 -10.57 -25.86 -12.84
C GLU A 514 -9.96 -26.16 -11.46
N GLN A 515 -9.35 -25.16 -10.81
CA GLN A 515 -8.78 -25.30 -9.47
C GLN A 515 -9.84 -25.57 -8.40
N LEU A 516 -10.99 -24.91 -8.46
CA LEU A 516 -12.12 -25.17 -7.55
C LEU A 516 -12.67 -26.59 -7.73
N ARG A 517 -12.78 -27.07 -8.98
CA ARG A 517 -13.17 -28.44 -9.29
C ARG A 517 -12.14 -29.45 -8.79
N CYS A 518 -10.85 -29.19 -8.99
CA CYS A 518 -9.76 -29.99 -8.45
C CYS A 518 -9.86 -30.06 -6.92
N LEU A 519 -10.06 -28.93 -6.24
CA LEU A 519 -10.24 -28.88 -4.79
C LEU A 519 -11.45 -29.71 -4.31
N CYS A 520 -12.56 -29.70 -5.04
CA CYS A 520 -13.71 -30.55 -4.76
C CYS A 520 -13.38 -32.04 -4.92
N ASN A 521 -12.64 -32.41 -5.97
CA ASN A 521 -12.22 -33.79 -6.23
C ASN A 521 -11.22 -34.30 -5.18
N ILE A 522 -10.27 -33.47 -4.75
CA ILE A 522 -9.36 -33.76 -3.63
C ILE A 522 -10.19 -34.15 -2.41
N CYS A 523 -11.23 -33.38 -2.07
CA CYS A 523 -12.04 -33.65 -0.88
C CYS A 523 -12.93 -34.91 -0.99
N LYS A 524 -13.20 -35.40 -2.21
CA LYS A 524 -13.94 -36.66 -2.45
C LYS A 524 -13.02 -37.89 -2.42
N ALA A 525 -11.75 -37.73 -2.74
CA ALA A 525 -10.78 -38.83 -2.71
C ALA A 525 -10.55 -39.30 -1.26
N LYS A 526 -10.79 -40.60 -0.98
CA LYS A 526 -10.59 -41.16 0.37
C LYS A 526 -9.12 -41.04 0.77
N GLY A 527 -8.86 -40.43 1.93
CA GLY A 527 -7.51 -40.33 2.52
C GLY A 527 -6.63 -39.20 1.95
N SER A 528 -7.14 -38.37 1.04
CA SER A 528 -6.40 -37.30 0.37
C SER A 528 -5.89 -36.19 1.31
N LEU A 529 -6.72 -35.79 2.27
CA LEU A 529 -6.43 -34.67 3.18
C LEU A 529 -5.62 -35.10 4.42
N GLY A 530 -5.10 -36.34 4.44
CA GLY A 530 -4.18 -36.80 5.48
C GLY A 530 -4.72 -36.69 6.91
N PHE A 531 -6.04 -36.60 7.09
CA PHE A 531 -6.65 -36.53 8.41
C PHE A 531 -6.40 -37.82 9.18
N ASP A 532 -6.07 -37.70 10.47
CA ASP A 532 -6.04 -38.84 11.36
C ASP A 532 -7.42 -39.53 11.36
N LYS A 533 -7.43 -40.86 11.21
CA LYS A 533 -8.62 -41.73 11.02
C LYS A 533 -9.73 -41.55 12.07
N LYS A 534 -9.49 -40.79 13.15
CA LYS A 534 -10.43 -40.56 14.25
C LYS A 534 -11.18 -39.22 14.19
N ASP A 535 -10.77 -38.27 13.34
CA ASP A 535 -11.34 -36.89 13.30
C ASP A 535 -11.80 -36.43 11.89
N SER A 536 -11.91 -37.35 10.92
CA SER A 536 -11.58 -37.06 9.52
C SER A 536 -12.70 -36.73 8.54
N ASP A 537 -13.94 -36.48 8.95
CA ASP A 537 -14.97 -36.21 7.94
C ASP A 537 -15.16 -34.71 7.76
N VAL A 538 -14.66 -34.20 6.62
CA VAL A 538 -15.19 -32.96 6.03
C VAL A 538 -16.70 -33.13 6.01
N THR A 539 -17.43 -32.20 6.64
CA THR A 539 -18.86 -32.38 6.82
C THR A 539 -19.51 -32.61 5.46
N ALA A 540 -20.34 -33.65 5.36
CA ALA A 540 -21.01 -34.00 4.09
C ALA A 540 -21.79 -32.80 3.52
N SER A 541 -22.25 -31.88 4.38
CA SER A 541 -22.86 -30.60 4.01
C SER A 541 -21.90 -29.68 3.26
N LEU A 542 -20.64 -29.55 3.70
CA LEU A 542 -19.62 -28.73 3.06
C LEU A 542 -19.21 -29.30 1.70
N LEU A 543 -19.00 -30.62 1.62
CA LEU A 543 -18.72 -31.31 0.36
C LEU A 543 -19.86 -31.17 -0.66
N LYS A 544 -21.11 -31.26 -0.17
CA LYS A 544 -22.30 -31.02 -0.98
C LYS A 544 -22.33 -29.58 -1.51
N GLY A 545 -22.00 -28.60 -0.67
CA GLY A 545 -21.89 -27.19 -1.05
C GLY A 545 -20.82 -26.93 -2.11
N CYS A 546 -19.62 -27.49 -1.97
CA CYS A 546 -18.58 -27.38 -3.00
C CYS A 546 -18.94 -28.11 -4.30
N SER A 547 -19.72 -29.20 -4.23
CA SER A 547 -20.17 -29.95 -5.41
C SER A 547 -21.35 -29.29 -6.14
N SER A 548 -22.05 -28.36 -5.51
CA SER A 548 -23.19 -27.65 -6.08
C SER A 548 -22.81 -26.34 -6.79
N LEU A 549 -21.52 -26.08 -7.02
CA LEU A 549 -21.09 -24.91 -7.78
C LEU A 549 -21.57 -25.05 -9.23
N ASP A 550 -22.48 -24.17 -9.62
CA ASP A 550 -22.85 -23.99 -11.03
C ASP A 550 -21.76 -23.16 -11.71
N GLU A 551 -20.81 -23.84 -12.35
CA GLU A 551 -19.66 -23.20 -12.99
C GLU A 551 -20.06 -22.30 -14.17
N GLU A 552 -21.11 -22.67 -14.89
CA GLU A 552 -21.63 -21.90 -16.02
C GLU A 552 -22.26 -20.60 -15.52
N MET A 553 -23.07 -20.69 -14.46
CA MET A 553 -23.65 -19.51 -13.82
C MET A 553 -22.58 -18.60 -13.20
N PHE A 554 -21.60 -19.16 -12.50
CA PHE A 554 -20.49 -18.36 -11.93
C PHE A 554 -19.70 -17.65 -13.04
N ARG A 555 -19.42 -18.36 -14.14
CA ARG A 555 -18.74 -17.80 -15.30
C ARG A 555 -19.53 -16.64 -15.91
N ALA A 556 -20.82 -16.83 -16.14
CA ALA A 556 -21.69 -15.79 -16.68
C ALA A 556 -21.74 -14.56 -15.77
N GLN A 557 -21.99 -14.74 -14.47
CA GLN A 557 -22.03 -13.64 -13.49
C GLN A 557 -20.71 -12.87 -13.41
N TYR A 558 -19.58 -13.57 -13.45
CA TYR A 558 -18.29 -12.92 -13.41
C TYR A 558 -18.03 -12.08 -14.67
N LEU A 559 -18.35 -12.60 -15.86
CA LEU A 559 -18.16 -11.86 -17.11
C LEU A 559 -19.07 -10.65 -17.18
N ASP A 560 -20.34 -10.79 -16.80
CA ASP A 560 -21.27 -9.66 -16.71
C ASP A 560 -20.75 -8.59 -15.73
N TRP A 561 -20.30 -9.01 -14.53
CA TRP A 561 -19.66 -8.10 -13.57
C TRP A 561 -18.45 -7.39 -14.17
N TYR A 562 -17.57 -8.10 -14.86
CA TYR A 562 -16.38 -7.52 -15.49
C TYR A 562 -16.74 -6.46 -16.53
N TYR A 563 -17.72 -6.74 -17.40
CA TYR A 563 -18.18 -5.78 -18.40
C TYR A 563 -18.86 -4.57 -17.77
N MET A 564 -19.64 -4.76 -16.69
CA MET A 564 -20.25 -3.65 -15.94
C MET A 564 -19.20 -2.75 -15.27
N VAL A 565 -18.18 -3.32 -14.63
CA VAL A 565 -17.07 -2.55 -14.03
C VAL A 565 -16.30 -1.79 -15.11
N LYS A 566 -16.02 -2.43 -16.25
CA LYS A 566 -15.35 -1.77 -17.39
C LYS A 566 -16.18 -0.58 -17.88
N ARG A 567 -17.48 -0.76 -18.10
CA ARG A 567 -18.40 0.29 -18.52
C ARG A 567 -18.50 1.41 -17.49
N GLN A 568 -18.62 1.08 -16.21
CA GLN A 568 -18.64 2.06 -15.13
C GLN A 568 -17.36 2.90 -15.12
N ARG A 569 -16.20 2.27 -15.30
CA ARG A 569 -14.92 2.98 -15.38
C ARG A 569 -14.85 3.92 -16.58
N GLU A 570 -15.37 3.52 -17.74
CA GLU A 570 -15.45 4.38 -18.93
C GLU A 570 -16.29 5.63 -18.66
N ILE A 571 -17.42 5.48 -17.96
CA ILE A 571 -18.29 6.61 -17.57
C ILE A 571 -17.58 7.52 -16.57
N VAL A 572 -17.05 6.96 -15.47
CA VAL A 572 -16.43 7.71 -14.37
C VAL A 572 -15.13 8.40 -14.79
N SER A 573 -14.37 7.80 -15.72
CA SER A 573 -13.14 8.41 -16.25
C SER A 573 -13.43 9.52 -17.26
N GLY A 574 -14.69 9.71 -17.67
CA GLY A 574 -15.08 10.77 -18.58
C GLY A 574 -14.94 12.16 -17.93
N PRO A 575 -14.51 13.19 -18.68
CA PRO A 575 -14.41 14.56 -18.17
C PRO A 575 -15.77 15.10 -17.70
N GLU A 576 -16.86 14.65 -18.35
CA GLU A 576 -18.23 15.01 -17.99
C GLU A 576 -18.56 14.56 -16.57
N PHE A 577 -18.16 13.35 -16.17
CA PHE A 577 -18.44 12.83 -14.83
C PHE A 577 -17.70 13.61 -13.73
N GLN A 578 -16.46 14.04 -14.00
CA GLN A 578 -15.73 14.92 -13.08
C GLN A 578 -16.47 16.24 -12.88
N THR A 579 -16.91 16.88 -13.97
CA THR A 579 -17.71 18.11 -13.88
C THR A 579 -19.06 17.88 -13.19
N LEU A 580 -19.67 16.72 -13.39
CA LEU A 580 -20.94 16.34 -12.77
C LEU A 580 -20.79 16.17 -11.26
N SER A 581 -19.74 15.49 -10.80
CA SER A 581 -19.46 15.31 -9.37
C SER A 581 -19.28 16.65 -8.64
N GLU A 582 -18.57 17.59 -9.27
CA GLU A 582 -18.38 18.93 -8.74
C GLU A 582 -19.67 19.75 -8.77
N THR A 583 -20.47 19.59 -9.82
CA THR A 583 -21.79 20.24 -9.93
C THR A 583 -22.76 19.72 -8.87
N MET A 584 -22.78 18.40 -8.63
CA MET A 584 -23.57 17.77 -7.56
C MET A 584 -23.18 18.33 -6.20
N ARG A 585 -21.87 18.33 -5.90
CA ARG A 585 -21.32 18.86 -4.65
C ARG A 585 -21.74 20.31 -4.42
N ARG A 586 -21.61 21.17 -5.44
CA ARG A 586 -22.01 22.59 -5.35
C ARG A 586 -23.51 22.75 -5.10
N ALA A 587 -24.34 21.98 -5.80
CA ALA A 587 -25.79 22.03 -5.62
C ALA A 587 -26.21 21.55 -4.22
N GLU A 588 -25.57 20.51 -3.68
CA GLU A 588 -25.80 20.02 -2.30
C GLU A 588 -25.42 21.07 -1.26
N ILE A 589 -24.27 21.72 -1.41
CA ILE A 589 -23.83 22.81 -0.55
C ILE A 589 -24.86 23.96 -0.58
N GLU A 590 -25.34 24.33 -1.77
CA GLU A 590 -26.31 25.41 -1.94
C GLU A 590 -27.67 25.09 -1.33
N VAL A 591 -28.17 23.85 -1.46
CA VAL A 591 -29.38 23.41 -0.75
C VAL A 591 -29.18 23.48 0.77
N GLY A 592 -27.99 23.10 1.27
CA GLY A 592 -27.64 23.23 2.68
C GLY A 592 -27.70 24.68 3.18
N ILE A 593 -27.22 25.63 2.37
CA ILE A 593 -27.32 27.08 2.63
C ILE A 593 -28.77 27.54 2.60
N ALA A 594 -29.53 27.14 1.58
CA ALA A 594 -30.92 27.57 1.38
C ALA A 594 -31.85 27.14 2.52
N VAL A 595 -31.56 26.01 3.16
CA VAL A 595 -32.32 25.48 4.31
C VAL A 595 -31.86 26.08 5.63
N ALA A 596 -30.67 26.68 5.69
CA ALA A 596 -30.14 27.26 6.92
C ALA A 596 -30.93 28.50 7.35
N SER A 597 -31.17 28.61 8.66
CA SER A 597 -31.72 29.84 9.25
C SER A 597 -30.75 31.02 9.08
N ARG A 598 -31.26 32.26 9.10
CA ARG A 598 -30.43 33.48 9.10
C ARG A 598 -29.27 33.41 10.10
N SER A 599 -29.54 33.05 11.35
CA SER A 599 -28.49 32.90 12.38
C SER A 599 -27.45 31.83 12.04
N GLY A 600 -27.87 30.75 11.38
CA GLY A 600 -26.98 29.70 10.89
C GLY A 600 -26.09 30.19 9.73
N LEU A 601 -26.65 31.01 8.83
CA LEU A 601 -25.90 31.65 7.75
C LEU A 601 -24.90 32.69 8.26
N GLU A 602 -25.26 33.48 9.27
CA GLU A 602 -24.35 34.43 9.92
C GLU A 602 -23.16 33.69 10.56
N VAL A 603 -23.42 32.58 11.25
CA VAL A 603 -22.36 31.71 11.81
C VAL A 603 -21.52 31.07 10.70
N ALA A 604 -22.14 30.60 9.62
CA ALA A 604 -21.43 30.04 8.47
C ALA A 604 -20.52 31.09 7.83
N ARG A 605 -21.03 32.31 7.61
CA ARG A 605 -20.27 33.44 7.06
C ARG A 605 -19.05 33.79 7.91
N GLN A 606 -19.22 33.85 9.24
CA GLN A 606 -18.12 34.06 10.17
C GLN A 606 -17.08 32.94 10.11
N ARG A 607 -17.51 31.68 9.97
CA ARG A 607 -16.60 30.54 9.81
C ARG A 607 -15.84 30.59 8.49
N LEU A 608 -16.49 30.98 7.40
CA LEU A 608 -15.81 31.18 6.11
C LEU A 608 -14.73 32.27 6.21
N ASP A 609 -15.04 33.40 6.86
CA ASP A 609 -14.04 34.44 7.13
C ASP A 609 -12.86 33.91 7.95
N LEU A 610 -13.13 33.06 8.94
CA LEU A 610 -12.08 32.46 9.75
C LEU A 610 -11.21 31.50 8.92
N TRP A 611 -11.80 30.72 8.00
CA TRP A 611 -11.05 29.84 7.10
C TRP A 611 -10.24 30.61 6.07
N GLU A 612 -10.77 31.68 5.48
CA GLU A 612 -9.99 32.53 4.56
C GLU A 612 -8.84 33.23 5.30
N LYS A 613 -9.09 33.73 6.51
CA LYS A 613 -8.04 34.31 7.38
C LYS A 613 -7.01 33.26 7.79
N ASP A 614 -7.43 32.03 8.12
CA ASP A 614 -6.51 30.93 8.45
C ASP A 614 -5.65 30.54 7.24
N ARG A 615 -6.26 30.35 6.06
CA ARG A 615 -5.55 30.12 4.80
C ARG A 615 -4.52 31.21 4.50
N THR A 616 -4.90 32.48 4.67
CA THR A 616 -4.01 33.63 4.43
C THR A 616 -2.86 33.65 5.44
N LYS A 617 -3.14 33.49 6.73
CA LYS A 617 -2.11 33.42 7.77
C LYS A 617 -1.14 32.26 7.54
N ARG A 618 -1.64 31.06 7.22
CA ARG A 618 -0.79 29.91 6.92
C ARG A 618 0.04 30.12 5.65
N PHE A 619 -0.52 30.81 4.66
CA PHE A 619 0.22 31.22 3.46
C PHE A 619 1.33 32.23 3.80
N ASP A 620 1.07 33.23 4.64
CA ASP A 620 2.06 34.22 5.05
C ASP A 620 3.21 33.57 5.80
N VAL A 621 2.92 32.67 6.74
CA VAL A 621 3.94 31.85 7.43
C VAL A 621 4.71 30.99 6.44
N LEU A 622 4.02 30.29 5.53
CA LEU A 622 4.69 29.49 4.50
C LEU A 622 5.62 30.34 3.65
N LYS A 623 5.15 31.51 3.21
CA LYS A 623 5.92 32.45 2.40
C LYS A 623 7.16 32.91 3.14
N GLU A 624 7.04 33.37 4.38
CA GLU A 624 8.17 33.80 5.21
C GLU A 624 9.21 32.68 5.36
N MET A 625 8.77 31.50 5.79
CA MET A 625 9.65 30.34 6.02
C MET A 625 10.37 29.91 4.75
N VAL A 626 9.65 29.81 3.64
CA VAL A 626 10.21 29.38 2.36
C VAL A 626 11.19 30.42 1.81
N GLN A 627 10.88 31.71 1.95
CA GLN A 627 11.77 32.79 1.53
C GLN A 627 13.05 32.82 2.36
N GLU A 628 12.94 32.66 3.68
CA GLU A 628 14.09 32.57 4.58
C GLU A 628 14.96 31.36 4.23
N VAL A 629 14.37 30.17 4.11
CA VAL A 629 15.10 28.93 3.79
C VAL A 629 15.79 29.04 2.42
N CYS A 630 15.11 29.54 1.38
CA CYS A 630 15.72 29.71 0.05
C CYS A 630 16.89 30.68 0.07
N LEU A 631 16.78 31.80 0.80
CA LEU A 631 17.87 32.76 0.89
C LEU A 631 19.04 32.20 1.71
N ARG A 632 18.75 31.60 2.87
CA ARG A 632 19.74 31.07 3.82
C ARG A 632 20.49 29.85 3.29
N GLU A 633 19.77 28.92 2.67
CA GLU A 633 20.31 27.62 2.29
C GLU A 633 20.72 27.54 0.83
N MET A 634 20.10 28.32 -0.06
CA MET A 634 20.29 28.21 -1.51
C MET A 634 20.80 29.51 -2.15
N ASN A 635 20.95 30.58 -1.36
CA ASN A 635 21.26 31.93 -1.86
C ASN A 635 20.30 32.36 -2.99
N LEU A 636 19.00 32.03 -2.83
CA LEU A 636 17.95 32.24 -3.82
C LEU A 636 16.89 33.19 -3.27
N GLN A 637 16.58 34.26 -4.01
CA GLN A 637 15.48 35.14 -3.65
C GLN A 637 14.18 34.63 -4.29
N MET A 638 13.44 33.79 -3.57
CA MET A 638 12.15 33.30 -4.06
C MET A 638 11.01 34.24 -3.66
N GLU A 639 10.05 34.46 -4.54
CA GLU A 639 8.81 35.17 -4.25
C GLU A 639 7.64 34.20 -4.42
N LEU A 640 6.95 33.93 -3.31
CA LEU A 640 5.81 33.02 -3.29
C LEU A 640 4.51 33.79 -3.48
N SER A 641 3.67 33.34 -4.41
CA SER A 641 2.30 33.82 -4.61
C SER A 641 1.28 32.75 -4.21
N PRO A 642 0.13 33.14 -3.61
CA PRO A 642 -0.89 32.18 -3.28
C PRO A 642 -1.61 31.74 -4.56
N PRO A 643 -1.97 30.45 -4.69
CA PRO A 643 -2.89 30.02 -5.73
C PRO A 643 -4.26 30.69 -5.56
N ASP A 644 -5.08 30.66 -6.61
CA ASP A 644 -6.49 31.03 -6.52
C ASP A 644 -7.21 30.12 -5.49
N LYS A 645 -8.18 30.66 -4.75
CA LYS A 645 -8.95 29.92 -3.73
C LYS A 645 -9.82 28.81 -4.34
N ASP A 646 -10.19 28.94 -5.61
CA ASP A 646 -11.10 28.02 -6.29
C ASP A 646 -10.38 26.93 -7.11
N VAL A 647 -9.06 27.05 -7.30
CA VAL A 647 -8.29 26.10 -8.11
C VAL A 647 -8.10 24.80 -7.36
N VAL A 648 -8.44 23.68 -8.00
CA VAL A 648 -7.99 22.38 -7.52
C VAL A 648 -6.49 22.33 -7.71
N LEU A 649 -5.75 22.33 -6.60
CA LEU A 649 -4.34 22.04 -6.64
C LEU A 649 -4.24 20.57 -7.08
N GLU A 650 -3.55 20.33 -8.18
CA GLU A 650 -3.20 18.98 -8.61
C GLU A 650 -1.68 18.92 -8.70
N LEU A 651 -1.11 17.75 -8.41
CA LEU A 651 0.28 17.52 -8.73
C LEU A 651 0.36 17.33 -10.26
N PRO A 652 0.99 18.24 -11.01
CA PRO A 652 1.22 17.97 -12.42
C PRO A 652 2.10 16.73 -12.51
N TYR A 653 1.78 15.80 -13.42
CA TYR A 653 2.61 14.62 -13.66
C TYR A 653 4.08 15.02 -13.78
N THR A 654 4.91 14.62 -12.82
CA THR A 654 6.34 14.91 -12.83
C THR A 654 7.10 13.65 -13.22
N SER A 655 7.72 13.68 -14.41
CA SER A 655 8.68 12.65 -14.84
C SER A 655 10.04 12.77 -14.13
N ALA A 656 10.11 13.52 -13.03
CA ALA A 656 11.36 13.85 -12.35
C ALA A 656 11.89 12.62 -11.61
N LEU A 657 12.96 12.03 -12.16
CA LEU A 657 13.72 10.99 -11.50
C LEU A 657 14.32 11.55 -10.20
N GLY A 658 13.98 10.95 -9.05
CA GLY A 658 14.69 11.21 -7.79
C GLY A 658 16.16 10.78 -7.86
N LEU A 659 16.91 10.94 -6.76
CA LEU A 659 18.38 10.75 -6.73
C LEU A 659 18.82 9.38 -7.28
N PHE A 660 18.07 8.33 -6.97
CA PHE A 660 18.35 6.96 -7.41
C PHE A 660 17.51 6.51 -8.61
N GLY A 661 16.75 7.43 -9.22
CA GLY A 661 15.77 7.10 -10.25
C GLY A 661 16.38 6.47 -11.50
N LEU A 662 17.57 6.91 -11.93
CA LEU A 662 18.27 6.33 -13.07
C LEU A 662 18.74 4.89 -12.79
N GLN A 663 19.26 4.63 -11.58
CA GLN A 663 19.71 3.28 -11.20
C GLN A 663 18.56 2.29 -11.17
N LEU A 664 17.42 2.71 -10.61
CA LEU A 664 16.18 1.94 -10.64
C LEU A 664 15.70 1.67 -12.07
N GLN A 665 15.72 2.69 -12.93
CA GLN A 665 15.31 2.54 -14.33
C GLN A 665 16.21 1.57 -15.10
N MET A 666 17.53 1.66 -14.91
CA MET A 666 18.49 0.74 -15.52
C MET A 666 18.31 -0.70 -15.04
N ALA A 667 17.88 -0.90 -13.79
CA ALA A 667 17.57 -2.20 -13.23
C ALA A 667 16.17 -2.73 -13.63
N GLY A 668 15.41 -1.99 -14.44
CA GLY A 668 14.05 -2.36 -14.81
C GLY A 668 13.04 -2.25 -13.67
N GLU A 669 13.39 -1.57 -12.58
CA GLU A 669 12.48 -1.33 -11.46
C GLU A 669 11.39 -0.33 -11.86
N LEU A 670 10.17 -0.59 -11.42
CA LEU A 670 9.06 0.33 -11.63
C LEU A 670 9.34 1.66 -10.93
N LEU A 671 9.39 2.73 -11.71
CA LEU A 671 9.47 4.05 -11.15
C LEU A 671 8.07 4.43 -10.64
N PRO A 672 7.88 4.77 -9.34
CA PRO A 672 6.61 5.34 -8.91
C PRO A 672 6.31 6.57 -9.77
N ILE A 673 5.07 6.63 -10.27
CA ILE A 673 4.53 7.81 -10.93
C ILE A 673 4.49 8.91 -9.86
N GLY A 674 5.08 10.05 -10.17
CA GLY A 674 4.97 11.29 -9.39
C GLY A 674 4.52 12.44 -10.28
#